data_AF-A0A955JSE1-F1
#
_entry.id   AF-A0A955JSE1-F1
#
_cell.length_a   1.000
_cell.length_b   1.000
_cell.length_c   1.000
_cell.angle_alpha   90.00
_cell.angle_beta   90.00
_cell.angle_gamma   90.00
#
_symmetry.space_group_name_H-M   'P 1'
#
loop_
_entity.id
_entity.type
_entity.pdbx_description
1 polymer ?
#
loop_
_entity_poly.entity_id
_entity_poly.type
_entity_poly.pdbx_seq_one_letter_code
_entity_poly.pdbx_strand_id
1 'polypeptide(L)'
;MKQKLFRTLVVVVLVCALGIGKLVAADDTSATWLTPGNPTLSQAEQLPSGQALPTTITGYGNIDCIKHKFVTKPAMPLLGQAEVSHEACAVQTDFGLVDPAGYIELNGSGIAGKVVSTSGSQQSIVPIPGSKTVVVYENTSNGLKAHFYENINRTVGIDTNIIDRSVTFTLPPSPTKTLEDAAGTDLYVKPSTMTFSANGKWMVADSEYLATLKVDLTSYQVTPFRSPFTYHLGSDPKPHFAISDDGRFVISAATGMFNIADTQTCAPVPEAITGPVACSNTDVNSAISQHIPGYKRSWQPRFVNDSLLSFYVNATVNGTNATSKLRMAPPGTVIEEQDYLALGDSYSSGEGAYDYFLETDTPENKCHLSKVSYPYLIGQELDLQSYNSVACSGAVIRNITDDVQYVNVPDPNTLGGMLPGFRKQLHYVNKVNPDVITVGISGNDIGFGSILKQCTGYAVFVTTCYPKYEDRYELLTKVRSVFDSLAASYTELRKEAGTNTKIYAIGYPKIAQTDGNCAVNVRLNNEEIEFSNQLIEYLNQVVSSAAASAGVRYADVGESFAGHKMCEALSHDVAVNGLTAGNDKLAAIGPYGNESYHPNKLGHQLYKDKILEQTSNFTLANPQPDAAAVPPAITDDLPILDVPRTGREIREISAAPEATSDLAITGRLQNVALDGDQYALAANTSYQIELHSDPIVLGAFTTNTDGDLTARFRVPSVDPGFHTLHIYGTNMTGQAIDVYKTIYVAAFANDYDGDGIKNGYDNCPAFEQSGQDIDKDKIDDACDGFIDRAPGEGRIAGTVYEDVNGDGRKQKTELPTAGWGVNLYDEQWNFVATTNTGAYEVNPGKYLFNKLYWGTYYICEVSQSGWQHTGPKQVVEGSVVQNSSPNMGAESQYCHQATIQDGTTAQERATGRNFANQALTE
;
A
#
# COMPACT_ATOMS: atom_id res chain seq x y z
N MET A 1 19.07 54.75 -25.65
CA MET A 1 17.72 54.69 -25.04
C MET A 1 17.81 53.99 -23.69
N LYS A 2 18.34 54.72 -22.72
CA LYS A 2 18.32 54.45 -21.28
C LYS A 2 17.44 55.57 -20.70
N GLN A 3 16.67 55.30 -19.63
CA GLN A 3 15.73 56.23 -18.93
C GLN A 3 14.20 56.13 -19.22
N LYS A 4 13.66 54.98 -19.65
CA LYS A 4 12.20 54.73 -19.49
C LYS A 4 11.81 53.39 -18.83
N LEU A 5 12.78 52.61 -18.36
CA LEU A 5 12.56 51.27 -17.77
C LEU A 5 12.68 51.19 -16.22
N PHE A 6 12.68 52.33 -15.51
CA PHE A 6 12.95 52.36 -14.05
C PHE A 6 11.78 52.87 -13.18
N ARG A 7 10.56 52.95 -13.72
CA ARG A 7 9.38 53.46 -12.98
C ARG A 7 8.14 52.55 -12.97
N THR A 8 8.22 51.35 -13.54
CA THR A 8 7.12 50.34 -13.44
C THR A 8 7.50 49.15 -12.55
N LEU A 9 8.72 49.10 -12.03
CA LEU A 9 9.23 47.96 -11.25
C LEU A 9 9.19 48.13 -9.71
N VAL A 10 8.53 49.18 -9.18
CA VAL A 10 8.48 49.45 -7.71
C VAL A 10 7.05 49.52 -7.15
N VAL A 11 6.02 49.28 -7.97
CA VAL A 11 4.60 49.37 -7.53
C VAL A 11 3.90 48.00 -7.47
N VAL A 12 4.53 46.91 -7.92
CA VAL A 12 3.98 45.53 -7.80
C VAL A 12 4.64 44.72 -6.66
N VAL A 13 5.68 45.25 -6.01
CA VAL A 13 6.40 44.55 -4.91
C VAL A 13 6.04 45.10 -3.51
N LEU A 14 5.09 46.03 -3.39
CA LEU A 14 4.75 46.67 -2.10
C LEU A 14 3.26 46.61 -1.69
N VAL A 15 2.46 45.73 -2.32
CA VAL A 15 1.07 45.45 -1.89
C VAL A 15 0.90 44.03 -1.30
N CYS A 16 1.92 43.16 -1.33
CA CYS A 16 1.88 41.84 -0.68
C CYS A 16 2.52 41.77 0.71
N ALA A 17 2.94 42.88 1.32
CA ALA A 17 3.69 42.86 2.60
C ALA A 17 3.01 43.56 3.79
N LEU A 18 1.79 44.10 3.66
CA LEU A 18 1.10 44.77 4.77
C LEU A 18 -0.39 44.41 4.76
N GLY A 19 -0.68 43.17 5.18
CA GLY A 19 -2.03 42.66 5.38
C GLY A 19 -2.13 41.50 6.38
N ILE A 20 -1.05 41.17 7.10
CA ILE A 20 -1.09 40.23 8.24
C ILE A 20 -1.29 41.05 9.51
N GLY A 21 -2.39 41.80 9.56
CA GLY A 21 -2.90 42.36 10.79
C GLY A 21 -3.66 41.27 11.50
N LYS A 22 -3.06 40.70 12.55
CA LYS A 22 -3.69 39.84 13.57
C LYS A 22 -5.13 39.44 13.23
N LEU A 23 -5.29 38.31 12.53
CA LEU A 23 -6.41 37.44 12.85
C LEU A 23 -6.16 37.06 14.31
N VAL A 24 -6.78 37.84 15.20
CA VAL A 24 -7.09 37.40 16.55
C VAL A 24 -7.69 36.01 16.32
N ALA A 25 -6.99 34.99 16.82
CA ALA A 25 -7.51 33.64 16.89
C ALA A 25 -8.98 33.78 17.29
N ALA A 26 -9.89 33.28 16.45
CA ALA A 26 -11.26 33.09 16.86
C ALA A 26 -11.18 32.44 18.24
N ASP A 27 -11.83 33.04 19.23
CA ASP A 27 -11.91 32.53 20.60
C ASP A 27 -12.19 31.03 20.50
N ASP A 28 -11.15 30.22 20.71
CA ASP A 28 -11.23 28.78 20.60
C ASP A 28 -11.87 28.30 21.89
N THR A 29 -13.19 28.42 21.94
CA THR A 29 -14.01 27.85 23.01
C THR A 29 -14.16 26.33 22.85
N SER A 30 -13.31 25.66 22.05
CA SER A 30 -13.29 24.20 21.99
C SER A 30 -12.74 23.63 23.30
N ALA A 31 -13.31 22.50 23.73
CA ALA A 31 -12.88 21.82 24.93
C ALA A 31 -11.42 21.34 24.77
N THR A 32 -10.50 21.96 25.51
CA THR A 32 -9.13 21.46 25.65
C THR A 32 -9.06 20.35 26.70
N TRP A 33 -8.01 19.53 26.66
CA TRP A 33 -7.75 18.49 27.67
C TRP A 33 -7.70 19.00 29.12
N LEU A 34 -7.43 20.30 29.32
CA LEU A 34 -7.32 20.94 30.63
C LEU A 34 -8.60 21.71 31.03
N THR A 35 -9.65 21.67 30.21
CA THR A 35 -10.94 22.31 30.52
C THR A 35 -11.51 21.73 31.83
N PRO A 36 -12.12 22.55 32.72
CA PRO A 36 -12.74 22.03 33.93
C PRO A 36 -13.83 20.99 33.62
N GLY A 37 -13.70 19.79 34.19
CA GLY A 37 -14.65 18.70 34.03
C GLY A 37 -13.97 17.33 34.01
N ASN A 38 -14.76 16.26 34.08
CA ASN A 38 -14.24 14.92 33.83
C ASN A 38 -14.09 14.72 32.32
N PRO A 39 -13.01 14.08 31.85
CA PRO A 39 -12.90 13.70 30.46
C PRO A 39 -14.02 12.71 30.09
N THR A 40 -14.41 12.72 28.82
CA THR A 40 -15.32 11.70 28.31
C THR A 40 -14.55 10.40 28.16
N LEU A 41 -15.14 9.29 28.62
CA LEU A 41 -14.56 7.95 28.55
C LEU A 41 -15.55 7.01 27.87
N SER A 42 -15.04 6.16 26.99
CA SER A 42 -15.77 5.02 26.43
C SER A 42 -14.88 3.77 26.46
N GLN A 43 -15.52 2.60 26.55
CA GLN A 43 -14.84 1.32 26.42
C GLN A 43 -14.90 0.87 24.96
N ALA A 44 -13.76 0.84 24.28
CA ALA A 44 -13.68 0.41 22.88
C ALA A 44 -13.68 -1.11 22.76
N GLU A 45 -12.98 -1.81 23.67
CA GLU A 45 -12.85 -3.27 23.61
C GLU A 45 -12.64 -3.84 25.01
N GLN A 46 -13.19 -5.03 25.28
CA GLN A 46 -12.76 -5.86 26.41
C GLN A 46 -11.92 -7.02 25.89
N LEU A 47 -10.67 -7.10 26.32
CA LEU A 47 -9.79 -8.18 25.89
C LEU A 47 -10.22 -9.51 26.55
N PRO A 48 -10.36 -10.60 25.78
CA PRO A 48 -10.46 -11.96 26.28
C PRO A 48 -9.40 -12.28 27.35
N SER A 49 -9.80 -13.06 28.36
CA SER A 49 -8.90 -13.46 29.44
C SER A 49 -7.69 -14.22 28.90
N GLY A 50 -6.49 -13.67 29.10
CA GLY A 50 -5.22 -14.27 28.66
C GLY A 50 -4.69 -13.75 27.31
N GLN A 51 -5.44 -12.88 26.62
CA GLN A 51 -4.94 -12.22 25.41
C GLN A 51 -3.83 -11.21 25.77
N ALA A 52 -2.73 -11.23 25.01
CA ALA A 52 -1.64 -10.29 25.15
C ALA A 52 -2.07 -8.89 24.68
N LEU A 53 -1.51 -7.85 25.32
CA LEU A 53 -1.59 -6.49 24.80
C LEU A 53 -0.89 -6.41 23.43
N PRO A 54 -1.20 -5.40 22.59
CA PRO A 54 -0.46 -5.16 21.37
C PRO A 54 1.04 -5.20 21.61
N THR A 55 1.75 -5.83 20.68
CA THR A 55 3.19 -5.99 20.75
C THR A 55 3.86 -4.62 20.69
N THR A 56 4.51 -4.25 21.79
CA THR A 56 5.39 -3.08 21.83
C THR A 56 6.82 -3.52 22.03
N ILE A 57 7.78 -2.67 21.65
CA ILE A 57 9.16 -2.90 22.01
C ILE A 57 9.27 -3.02 23.54
N THR A 58 9.74 -4.18 24.00
CA THR A 58 9.97 -4.40 25.43
C THR A 58 11.12 -3.53 25.92
N GLY A 59 10.85 -2.69 26.91
CA GLY A 59 11.86 -1.84 27.52
C GLY A 59 12.14 -0.54 26.76
N TYR A 60 11.26 -0.12 25.84
CA TYR A 60 11.30 1.18 25.17
C TYR A 60 9.87 1.75 25.04
N GLY A 61 9.43 2.53 26.03
CA GLY A 61 8.14 3.23 26.04
C GLY A 61 6.96 2.41 25.52
N ASN A 62 6.10 3.06 24.72
CA ASN A 62 4.99 2.43 24.02
C ASN A 62 5.23 2.38 22.51
N ILE A 63 6.41 2.02 22.05
CA ILE A 63 6.68 1.95 20.62
C ILE A 63 6.04 0.68 20.05
N ASP A 64 5.03 0.85 19.18
CA ASP A 64 4.36 -0.28 18.52
C ASP A 64 5.31 -0.99 17.56
N CYS A 65 5.14 -2.30 17.46
CA CYS A 65 5.90 -3.11 16.54
C CYS A 65 5.07 -4.26 15.97
N ILE A 66 5.49 -4.70 14.80
CA ILE A 66 4.97 -5.92 14.17
C ILE A 66 5.96 -7.05 14.38
N LYS A 67 5.47 -8.27 14.57
CA LYS A 67 6.35 -9.44 14.55
C LYS A 67 6.84 -9.62 13.10
N HIS A 68 8.15 -9.56 12.89
CA HIS A 68 8.77 -9.61 11.58
C HIS A 68 9.93 -10.60 11.56
N LYS A 69 10.12 -11.27 10.43
CA LYS A 69 11.24 -12.20 10.19
C LYS A 69 12.34 -11.44 9.44
N PHE A 70 13.37 -11.03 10.16
CA PHE A 70 14.54 -10.39 9.57
C PHE A 70 15.47 -11.44 8.96
N VAL A 71 15.59 -11.45 7.63
CA VAL A 71 16.51 -12.35 6.91
C VAL A 71 17.89 -11.72 6.88
N THR A 72 18.82 -12.25 7.68
CA THR A 72 20.19 -11.69 7.80
C THR A 72 21.18 -12.30 6.82
N LYS A 73 20.92 -13.53 6.37
CA LYS A 73 21.64 -14.20 5.29
C LYS A 73 20.63 -14.97 4.45
N PRO A 74 20.45 -14.63 3.16
CA PRO A 74 19.58 -15.40 2.29
C PRO A 74 20.15 -16.80 2.04
N ALA A 75 19.28 -17.78 1.79
CA ALA A 75 19.73 -19.12 1.43
C ALA A 75 20.54 -19.11 0.12
N MET A 76 21.60 -19.92 0.06
CA MET A 76 22.33 -20.19 -1.19
C MET A 76 22.32 -21.69 -1.50
N PRO A 77 21.27 -22.18 -2.17
CA PRO A 77 21.08 -23.61 -2.46
C PRO A 77 22.23 -24.22 -3.26
N LEU A 78 22.81 -23.45 -4.20
CA LEU A 78 23.96 -23.87 -5.02
C LEU A 78 25.23 -24.12 -4.20
N LEU A 79 25.33 -23.51 -3.01
CA LEU A 79 26.44 -23.67 -2.07
C LEU A 79 26.06 -24.49 -0.83
N GLY A 80 24.83 -25.03 -0.76
CA GLY A 80 24.31 -25.76 0.39
C GLY A 80 24.17 -24.93 1.66
N GLN A 81 24.10 -23.59 1.55
CA GLN A 81 23.92 -22.69 2.69
C GLN A 81 22.43 -22.45 2.94
N ALA A 82 21.97 -22.70 4.17
CA ALA A 82 20.62 -22.40 4.61
C ALA A 82 20.45 -20.91 4.92
N GLU A 83 19.21 -20.42 4.84
CA GLU A 83 18.85 -19.08 5.29
C GLU A 83 19.19 -18.91 6.78
N VAL A 84 19.67 -17.72 7.15
CA VAL A 84 19.80 -17.29 8.54
C VAL A 84 18.89 -16.09 8.76
N SER A 85 17.85 -16.29 9.55
CA SER A 85 16.90 -15.25 9.93
C SER A 85 16.65 -15.27 11.44
N HIS A 86 16.06 -14.18 11.94
CA HIS A 86 15.51 -14.14 13.28
C HIS A 86 14.16 -13.43 13.27
N GLU A 87 13.26 -13.88 14.12
CA GLU A 87 12.00 -13.19 14.35
C GLU A 87 12.18 -12.16 15.46
N ALA A 88 11.77 -10.93 15.22
CA ALA A 88 11.78 -9.86 16.21
C ALA A 88 10.56 -8.95 16.08
N CYS A 89 10.36 -8.14 17.12
CA CYS A 89 9.43 -7.03 17.14
C CYS A 89 10.06 -5.87 16.37
N ALA A 90 9.56 -5.60 15.16
CA ALA A 90 10.05 -4.60 14.24
C ALA A 90 9.20 -3.34 14.25
N VAL A 91 9.86 -2.19 14.30
CA VAL A 91 9.20 -0.88 14.18
C VAL A 91 9.34 -0.39 12.76
N GLN A 92 8.22 0.01 12.18
CA GLN A 92 8.20 0.68 10.89
C GLN A 92 8.73 2.11 11.04
N THR A 93 9.76 2.42 10.26
CA THR A 93 10.30 3.77 10.07
C THR A 93 10.10 4.18 8.60
N ASP A 94 10.42 5.43 8.26
CA ASP A 94 10.32 5.92 6.87
C ASP A 94 11.32 5.25 5.92
N PHE A 95 12.32 4.54 6.46
CA PHE A 95 13.38 3.92 5.67
C PHE A 95 13.37 2.41 5.71
N GLY A 96 12.54 1.79 6.54
CA GLY A 96 12.61 0.35 6.75
C GLY A 96 11.99 -0.14 8.05
N LEU A 97 12.24 -1.41 8.32
CA LEU A 97 11.96 -2.04 9.58
C LEU A 97 13.22 -2.06 10.44
N VAL A 98 13.06 -1.72 11.71
CA VAL A 98 14.17 -1.72 12.66
C VAL A 98 13.78 -2.52 13.89
N ASP A 99 14.68 -3.39 14.32
CA ASP A 99 14.51 -4.10 15.58
C ASP A 99 15.37 -3.49 16.71
N PRO A 100 14.98 -3.73 17.98
CA PRO A 100 15.75 -3.28 19.13
C PRO A 100 17.12 -3.95 19.28
N ALA A 101 17.37 -5.07 18.60
CA ALA A 101 18.63 -5.81 18.64
C ALA A 101 19.69 -5.20 17.69
N GLY A 102 19.34 -4.13 16.97
CA GLY A 102 20.25 -3.42 16.09
C GLY A 102 20.19 -3.89 14.64
N TYR A 103 19.11 -4.56 14.21
CA TYR A 103 18.94 -4.93 12.81
C TYR A 103 18.07 -3.91 12.10
N ILE A 104 18.51 -3.54 10.90
CA ILE A 104 17.78 -2.71 9.96
C ILE A 104 17.49 -3.57 8.74
N GLU A 105 16.25 -3.58 8.29
CA GLU A 105 15.86 -4.03 6.95
C GLU A 105 15.34 -2.79 6.23
N LEU A 106 16.06 -2.33 5.21
CA LEU A 106 15.61 -1.18 4.43
C LEU A 106 14.33 -1.55 3.67
N ASN A 107 13.46 -0.57 3.43
CA ASN A 107 12.26 -0.80 2.63
C ASN A 107 12.62 -1.52 1.32
N GLY A 108 11.84 -2.56 0.98
CA GLY A 108 12.01 -3.39 -0.21
C GLY A 108 13.28 -4.26 -0.28
N SER A 109 14.25 -4.14 0.64
CA SER A 109 15.52 -4.88 0.50
C SER A 109 15.35 -6.39 0.70
N GLY A 110 14.37 -6.79 1.51
CA GLY A 110 14.14 -8.20 1.91
C GLY A 110 15.30 -8.85 2.66
N ILE A 111 16.36 -8.08 2.96
CA ILE A 111 17.55 -8.52 3.68
C ILE A 111 17.84 -7.50 4.77
N ALA A 112 17.89 -8.02 5.99
CA ALA A 112 18.26 -7.31 7.19
C ALA A 112 19.76 -7.34 7.40
N GLY A 113 20.31 -6.26 7.93
CA GLY A 113 21.70 -6.16 8.32
C GLY A 113 21.83 -5.69 9.75
N LYS A 114 22.85 -6.19 10.45
CA LYS A 114 23.16 -5.69 11.78
C LYS A 114 23.89 -4.36 11.68
N VAL A 115 23.48 -3.39 12.48
CA VAL A 115 24.16 -2.11 12.61
C VAL A 115 25.46 -2.29 13.39
N VAL A 116 26.55 -1.78 12.83
CA VAL A 116 27.88 -1.71 13.45
C VAL A 116 28.34 -0.26 13.51
N SER A 117 28.92 0.12 14.64
CA SER A 117 29.55 1.42 14.82
C SER A 117 31.05 1.32 14.53
N THR A 118 31.61 2.34 13.91
CA THR A 118 33.07 2.52 13.74
C THR A 118 33.81 2.66 15.08
N SER A 119 33.11 2.96 16.18
CA SER A 119 33.68 3.14 17.51
C SER A 119 33.60 1.89 18.43
N GLY A 120 32.88 0.85 18.01
CA GLY A 120 32.80 -0.44 18.72
C GLY A 120 32.00 -0.46 20.04
N SER A 121 31.35 0.64 20.43
CA SER A 121 30.67 0.81 21.74
C SER A 121 29.14 0.86 21.69
N GLN A 122 28.50 0.29 20.67
CA GLN A 122 27.03 0.35 20.54
C GLN A 122 26.34 -0.63 21.52
N GLN A 123 25.38 -0.11 22.29
CA GLN A 123 24.58 -0.93 23.21
C GLN A 123 23.17 -1.28 22.68
N SER A 124 22.46 -0.40 21.95
CA SER A 124 21.27 -0.72 21.10
C SER A 124 20.89 0.47 20.19
N ILE A 125 20.00 0.23 19.22
CA ILE A 125 19.35 1.24 18.37
C ILE A 125 17.90 1.42 18.83
N VAL A 126 17.39 2.65 18.83
CA VAL A 126 15.99 2.95 19.09
C VAL A 126 15.39 3.55 17.82
N PRO A 127 14.42 2.86 17.18
CA PRO A 127 13.73 3.40 16.03
C PRO A 127 12.77 4.51 16.45
N ILE A 128 12.64 5.50 15.56
CA ILE A 128 11.63 6.55 15.66
C ILE A 128 10.56 6.22 14.61
N PRO A 129 9.32 5.89 15.02
CA PRO A 129 8.21 5.65 14.09
C PRO A 129 8.04 6.82 13.12
N GLY A 130 7.74 6.53 11.85
CA GLY A 130 7.47 7.56 10.84
C GLY A 130 8.61 8.58 10.65
N SER A 131 9.87 8.13 10.81
CA SER A 131 11.03 9.02 10.72
C SER A 131 12.21 8.36 10.01
N LYS A 132 13.04 9.17 9.35
CA LYS A 132 14.35 8.77 8.78
C LYS A 132 15.48 8.77 9.80
N THR A 133 15.16 8.98 11.07
CA THR A 133 16.12 9.15 12.17
C THR A 133 16.08 7.97 13.12
N VAL A 134 17.26 7.59 13.62
CA VAL A 134 17.40 6.60 14.71
C VAL A 134 18.15 7.21 15.87
N VAL A 135 17.83 6.74 17.08
CA VAL A 135 18.58 7.08 18.29
C VAL A 135 19.54 5.95 18.60
N VAL A 136 20.79 6.29 18.87
CA VAL A 136 21.80 5.37 19.38
C VAL A 136 22.30 5.92 20.69
N TYR A 137 22.42 5.08 21.72
CA TYR A 137 22.91 5.53 23.01
C TYR A 137 24.31 5.05 23.35
N GLU A 138 25.06 5.95 23.98
CA GLU A 138 26.38 5.72 24.53
C GLU A 138 26.29 5.62 26.06
N ASN A 139 26.97 4.64 26.64
CA ASN A 139 27.08 4.51 28.09
C ASN A 139 28.23 5.37 28.63
N THR A 140 27.89 6.34 29.45
CA THR A 140 28.85 7.25 30.08
C THR A 140 28.83 7.11 31.59
N SER A 141 29.82 7.67 32.30
CA SER A 141 29.83 7.70 33.76
C SER A 141 28.66 8.46 34.38
N ASN A 142 28.00 9.32 33.61
CA ASN A 142 26.92 10.20 34.06
C ASN A 142 25.52 9.70 33.66
N GLY A 143 25.44 8.62 32.88
CA GLY A 143 24.18 8.07 32.36
C GLY A 143 24.26 7.70 30.88
N LEU A 144 23.10 7.38 30.30
CA LEU A 144 22.97 7.04 28.88
C LEU A 144 22.73 8.32 28.05
N LYS A 145 23.65 8.58 27.13
CA LYS A 145 23.63 9.74 26.24
C LYS A 145 22.99 9.37 24.91
N ALA A 146 22.04 10.18 24.42
CA ALA A 146 21.33 9.92 23.17
C ALA A 146 21.97 10.65 21.98
N HIS A 147 22.23 9.91 20.90
CA HIS A 147 22.77 10.40 19.64
C HIS A 147 21.78 10.14 18.51
N PHE A 148 21.50 11.16 17.72
CA PHE A 148 20.57 11.11 16.60
C PHE A 148 21.34 11.00 15.30
N TYR A 149 20.99 9.99 14.51
CA TYR A 149 21.49 9.79 13.15
C TYR A 149 20.31 9.96 12.20
N GLU A 150 20.31 11.06 11.46
CA GLU A 150 19.27 11.40 10.48
C GLU A 150 19.57 10.79 9.11
N ASN A 151 18.51 10.62 8.30
CA ASN A 151 18.60 10.19 6.90
C ASN A 151 19.34 8.85 6.73
N ILE A 152 19.05 7.89 7.62
CA ILE A 152 19.75 6.60 7.68
C ILE A 152 19.76 5.88 6.33
N ASN A 153 18.65 5.92 5.57
CA ASN A 153 18.58 5.32 4.22
C ASN A 153 19.68 5.79 3.26
N ARG A 154 20.21 7.00 3.44
CA ARG A 154 21.24 7.60 2.57
C ARG A 154 22.61 7.61 3.21
N THR A 155 22.69 7.72 4.53
CA THR A 155 23.95 7.92 5.24
C THR A 155 24.59 6.63 5.74
N VAL A 156 23.83 5.55 5.85
CA VAL A 156 24.34 4.27 6.34
C VAL A 156 25.22 3.60 5.27
N GLY A 157 26.41 3.17 5.66
CA GLY A 157 27.23 2.31 4.82
C GLY A 157 26.62 0.91 4.75
N ILE A 158 26.62 0.29 3.58
CA ILE A 158 26.08 -1.07 3.38
C ILE A 158 27.24 -1.96 2.94
N ASP A 159 27.57 -2.93 3.78
CA ASP A 159 28.62 -3.91 3.50
C ASP A 159 27.98 -5.30 3.31
N THR A 160 28.02 -5.80 2.07
CA THR A 160 27.52 -7.13 1.73
C THR A 160 28.67 -8.10 1.58
N ASN A 161 28.65 -9.19 2.35
CA ASN A 161 29.63 -10.25 2.25
C ASN A 161 29.44 -11.02 0.93
N ILE A 162 30.47 -11.02 0.09
CA ILE A 162 30.44 -11.64 -1.25
C ILE A 162 30.32 -13.17 -1.23
N ILE A 163 30.60 -13.84 -0.11
CA ILE A 163 30.59 -15.31 0.03
C ILE A 163 29.26 -15.83 0.57
N ASP A 164 28.71 -15.19 1.60
CA ASP A 164 27.51 -15.65 2.30
C ASP A 164 26.31 -14.68 2.21
N ARG A 165 26.46 -13.59 1.43
CA ARG A 165 25.47 -12.51 1.22
C ARG A 165 24.95 -11.84 2.50
N SER A 166 25.65 -12.00 3.63
CA SER A 166 25.29 -11.28 4.85
C SER A 166 25.48 -9.77 4.70
N VAL A 167 24.51 -8.99 5.20
CA VAL A 167 24.55 -7.52 5.15
C VAL A 167 24.90 -6.97 6.52
N THR A 168 25.76 -5.96 6.55
CA THR A 168 26.07 -5.17 7.74
C THR A 168 25.87 -3.69 7.42
N PHE A 169 25.28 -2.95 8.36
CA PHE A 169 25.02 -1.53 8.22
C PHE A 169 26.00 -0.73 9.08
N THR A 170 26.82 0.12 8.47
CA THR A 170 27.81 0.91 9.22
C THR A 170 27.31 2.34 9.39
N LEU A 171 27.13 2.78 10.64
CA LEU A 171 26.74 4.18 10.92
C LEU A 171 27.87 5.16 10.56
N PRO A 172 27.52 6.41 10.20
CA PRO A 172 28.51 7.49 10.07
C PRO A 172 29.39 7.63 11.32
N PRO A 173 30.66 8.08 11.19
CA PRO A 173 31.58 8.21 12.31
C PRO A 173 31.15 9.20 13.40
N SER A 174 30.26 10.13 13.07
CA SER A 174 29.73 11.13 14.00
C SER A 174 28.22 11.24 13.84
N PRO A 175 27.47 11.40 14.94
CA PRO A 175 26.03 11.61 14.87
C PRO A 175 25.69 12.97 14.28
N THR A 176 24.49 13.12 13.71
CA THR A 176 23.98 14.40 13.21
C THR A 176 23.77 15.37 14.36
N LYS A 177 23.16 14.87 15.44
CA LYS A 177 22.86 15.63 16.66
C LYS A 177 23.03 14.78 17.90
N THR A 178 23.23 15.45 19.02
CA THR A 178 23.31 14.87 20.36
C THR A 178 22.24 15.55 21.21
N LEU A 179 21.66 14.82 22.16
CA LEU A 179 20.71 15.41 23.10
C LEU A 179 21.43 16.36 24.08
N GLU A 180 21.26 17.65 23.85
CA GLU A 180 21.89 18.73 24.61
C GLU A 180 20.86 19.82 24.94
N ASP A 181 21.11 20.60 25.99
CA ASP A 181 20.39 21.86 26.20
C ASP A 181 20.92 22.98 25.29
N ALA A 182 20.28 24.15 25.33
CA ALA A 182 20.67 25.27 24.47
C ALA A 182 22.05 25.87 24.83
N ALA A 183 22.59 25.55 26.00
CA ALA A 183 23.96 25.87 26.40
C ALA A 183 25.00 24.86 25.88
N GLY A 184 24.57 23.79 25.21
CA GLY A 184 25.44 22.71 24.72
C GLY A 184 25.83 21.69 25.80
N THR A 185 25.07 21.63 26.90
CA THR A 185 25.29 20.64 27.97
C THR A 185 24.57 19.35 27.63
N ASP A 186 25.28 18.22 27.70
CA ASP A 186 24.70 16.89 27.50
C ASP A 186 23.55 16.60 28.47
N LEU A 187 22.46 16.06 27.94
CA LEU A 187 21.33 15.58 28.72
C LEU A 187 21.25 14.05 28.66
N TYR A 188 21.11 13.42 29.82
CA TYR A 188 21.08 11.96 29.95
C TYR A 188 19.66 11.48 30.22
N VAL A 189 19.20 10.47 29.50
CA VAL A 189 17.81 9.98 29.56
C VAL A 189 17.76 8.48 29.77
N LYS A 190 16.66 7.99 30.36
CA LYS A 190 16.42 6.55 30.53
C LYS A 190 15.76 6.00 29.26
N PRO A 191 16.42 5.14 28.45
CA PRO A 191 15.89 4.70 27.16
C PRO A 191 14.54 4.01 27.27
N SER A 192 14.27 3.32 28.38
CA SER A 192 12.99 2.63 28.60
C SER A 192 11.79 3.54 28.77
N THR A 193 12.01 4.84 28.89
CA THR A 193 10.97 5.85 28.94
C THR A 193 10.74 6.57 27.62
N MET A 194 11.61 6.37 26.62
CA MET A 194 11.51 7.04 25.33
C MET A 194 10.19 6.68 24.63
N THR A 195 9.43 7.69 24.28
CA THR A 195 8.19 7.59 23.50
C THR A 195 8.22 8.65 22.40
N PHE A 196 7.62 8.34 21.26
CA PHE A 196 7.57 9.22 20.11
C PHE A 196 6.12 9.51 19.72
N SER A 197 5.86 10.66 19.09
CA SER A 197 4.60 10.92 18.39
C SER A 197 4.48 10.01 17.17
N ALA A 198 3.26 9.77 16.68
CA ALA A 198 3.02 8.89 15.54
C ALA A 198 3.71 9.44 14.28
N ASN A 199 3.70 10.77 14.11
CA ASN A 199 4.39 11.46 13.01
C ASN A 199 5.93 11.57 13.16
N GLY A 200 6.54 10.97 14.19
CA GLY A 200 7.99 10.95 14.39
C GLY A 200 8.65 12.29 14.72
N LYS A 201 7.88 13.38 14.92
CA LYS A 201 8.42 14.74 15.15
C LYS A 201 8.72 15.06 16.60
N TRP A 202 8.19 14.29 17.55
CA TRP A 202 8.33 14.58 18.97
C TRP A 202 8.81 13.37 19.75
N MET A 203 9.69 13.61 20.72
CA MET A 203 10.14 12.61 21.68
C MET A 203 9.80 13.06 23.11
N VAL A 204 9.42 12.10 23.96
CA VAL A 204 9.35 12.27 25.42
C VAL A 204 10.24 11.23 26.08
N ALA A 205 11.08 11.66 27.02
CA ALA A 205 11.94 10.77 27.79
C ALA A 205 12.20 11.34 29.19
N ASP A 206 12.33 10.45 30.18
CA ASP A 206 12.67 10.84 31.55
C ASP A 206 14.18 10.94 31.73
N SER A 207 14.64 12.06 32.29
CA SER A 207 16.03 12.28 32.68
C SER A 207 16.15 12.15 34.19
N GLU A 208 16.85 11.10 34.64
CA GLU A 208 17.01 10.79 36.07
C GLU A 208 17.66 11.99 36.79
N TYR A 209 17.01 12.47 37.85
CA TYR A 209 17.44 13.63 38.67
C TYR A 209 17.33 15.02 38.02
N LEU A 210 16.88 15.14 36.78
CA LEU A 210 16.71 16.44 36.11
C LEU A 210 15.24 16.81 35.89
N ALA A 211 14.60 16.20 34.91
CA ALA A 211 13.22 16.46 34.49
C ALA A 211 12.74 15.38 33.50
N THR A 212 11.43 15.26 33.32
CA THR A 212 10.91 14.63 32.09
C THR A 212 11.01 15.64 30.96
N LEU A 213 11.61 15.22 29.85
CA LEU A 213 11.96 16.06 28.71
C LEU A 213 11.01 15.78 27.54
N LYS A 214 10.45 16.83 26.95
CA LYS A 214 9.92 16.83 25.58
C LYS A 214 11.02 17.33 24.65
N VAL A 215 11.19 16.71 23.49
CA VAL A 215 12.18 17.10 22.48
C VAL A 215 11.48 17.23 21.12
N ASP A 216 11.66 18.36 20.48
CA ASP A 216 11.33 18.56 19.06
C ASP A 216 12.42 17.90 18.22
N LEU A 217 12.10 16.84 17.48
CA LEU A 217 13.08 16.10 16.69
C LEU A 217 13.44 16.79 15.36
N THR A 218 12.78 17.90 15.02
CA THR A 218 13.12 18.71 13.85
C THR A 218 14.08 19.85 14.19
N SER A 219 13.88 20.48 15.34
CA SER A 219 14.70 21.62 15.80
C SER A 219 15.69 21.26 16.91
N TYR A 220 15.53 20.08 17.52
CA TYR A 220 16.27 19.59 18.70
C TYR A 220 16.08 20.45 19.96
N GLN A 221 15.03 21.28 20.00
CA GLN A 221 14.69 22.05 21.19
C GLN A 221 14.12 21.14 22.29
N VAL A 222 14.60 21.35 23.52
CA VAL A 222 14.23 20.56 24.70
C VAL A 222 13.36 21.38 25.64
N THR A 223 12.24 20.80 26.09
CA THR A 223 11.34 21.38 27.10
C THR A 223 11.24 20.48 28.33
N PRO A 224 11.78 20.86 29.50
CA PRO A 224 11.71 20.07 30.72
C PRO A 224 10.37 20.32 31.44
N PHE A 225 9.31 19.61 31.07
CA PHE A 225 7.93 20.02 31.41
C PHE A 225 7.44 19.55 32.79
N ARG A 226 8.13 18.61 33.45
CA ARG A 226 7.78 18.13 34.80
C ARG A 226 8.95 17.52 35.54
N SER A 227 8.79 17.37 36.85
CA SER A 227 9.75 16.62 37.68
C SER A 227 9.86 15.16 37.23
N PRO A 228 11.09 14.59 37.27
CA PRO A 228 11.32 13.22 36.81
C PRO A 228 10.72 12.20 37.77
N PHE A 229 10.58 10.96 37.31
CA PHE A 229 10.19 9.87 38.19
C PHE A 229 11.32 9.48 39.13
N THR A 230 10.97 9.01 40.32
CA THR A 230 11.96 8.57 41.31
C THR A 230 12.23 7.08 41.16
N TYR A 231 13.47 6.71 40.82
CA TYR A 231 13.89 5.33 40.63
C TYR A 231 14.58 4.80 41.89
N HIS A 232 14.18 3.61 42.35
CA HIS A 232 14.66 2.99 43.59
C HIS A 232 14.90 1.50 43.39
N LEU A 233 16.00 0.99 43.95
CA LEU A 233 16.37 -0.42 43.89
C LEU A 233 15.20 -1.34 44.30
N GLY A 234 14.69 -2.12 43.34
CA GLY A 234 13.66 -3.14 43.54
C GLY A 234 12.21 -2.69 43.32
N SER A 235 11.96 -1.40 43.00
CA SER A 235 10.60 -0.88 42.75
C SER A 235 10.58 0.29 41.75
N ASP A 236 11.39 0.18 40.69
CA ASP A 236 11.43 1.19 39.63
C ASP A 236 10.03 1.48 39.08
N PRO A 237 9.59 2.75 39.07
CA PRO A 237 8.38 3.11 38.35
C PRO A 237 8.56 2.75 36.87
N LYS A 238 7.50 2.19 36.29
CA LYS A 238 7.39 1.96 34.84
C LYS A 238 6.46 3.03 34.27
N PRO A 239 6.93 4.29 34.11
CA PRO A 239 6.09 5.31 33.53
C PRO A 239 5.84 5.00 32.06
N HIS A 240 4.63 5.29 31.62
CA HIS A 240 4.24 5.24 30.22
C HIS A 240 3.91 6.66 29.76
N PHE A 241 4.48 7.07 28.64
CA PHE A 241 4.25 8.39 28.06
C PHE A 241 3.44 8.28 26.76
N ALA A 242 2.89 9.41 26.34
CA ALA A 242 2.34 9.64 25.00
C ALA A 242 2.48 11.13 24.68
N ILE A 243 2.64 11.49 23.41
CA ILE A 243 2.70 12.89 22.95
C ILE A 243 1.85 13.03 21.69
N SER A 244 1.07 14.12 21.62
CA SER A 244 0.23 14.43 20.46
C SER A 244 1.08 14.80 19.24
N ASP A 245 0.51 14.70 18.04
CA ASP A 245 1.26 14.92 16.79
C ASP A 245 1.62 16.40 16.60
N ASP A 246 0.83 17.32 17.16
CA ASP A 246 1.16 18.74 17.28
C ASP A 246 2.21 19.05 18.37
N GLY A 247 2.58 18.04 19.16
CA GLY A 247 3.53 18.13 20.26
C GLY A 247 3.05 18.91 21.48
N ARG A 248 1.78 19.33 21.52
CA ARG A 248 1.24 20.16 22.59
C ARG A 248 0.99 19.37 23.87
N PHE A 249 0.29 18.25 23.78
CA PHE A 249 -0.17 17.49 24.93
C PHE A 249 0.72 16.29 25.21
N VAL A 250 1.12 16.13 26.48
CA VAL A 250 1.94 15.00 26.94
C VAL A 250 1.22 14.25 28.04
N ILE A 251 1.05 12.94 27.86
CA ILE A 251 0.53 12.03 28.87
C ILE A 251 1.68 11.47 29.69
N SER A 252 1.51 11.44 31.00
CA SER A 252 2.34 10.67 31.93
C SER A 252 1.47 9.74 32.76
N ALA A 253 1.55 8.44 32.49
CA ALA A 253 0.81 7.41 33.20
C ALA A 253 1.72 6.50 34.03
N ALA A 254 1.31 6.20 35.26
CA ALA A 254 1.95 5.24 36.15
C ALA A 254 0.91 4.66 37.12
N THR A 255 1.29 3.71 37.98
CA THR A 255 0.38 3.18 38.99
C THR A 255 -0.19 4.31 39.87
N GLY A 256 -1.49 4.57 39.76
CA GLY A 256 -2.18 5.61 40.51
C GLY A 256 -2.03 7.03 39.97
N MET A 257 -1.49 7.22 38.76
CA MET A 257 -1.28 8.53 38.14
C MET A 257 -1.64 8.48 36.65
N PHE A 258 -2.38 9.49 36.18
CA PHE A 258 -2.66 9.70 34.77
C PHE A 258 -2.73 11.20 34.51
N ASN A 259 -1.57 11.81 34.26
CA ASN A 259 -1.43 13.26 34.11
C ASN A 259 -1.38 13.67 32.65
N ILE A 260 -2.07 14.75 32.30
CA ILE A 260 -2.04 15.38 30.99
C ILE A 260 -1.45 16.78 31.16
N ALA A 261 -0.32 17.04 30.50
CA ALA A 261 0.36 18.34 30.50
C ALA A 261 0.14 19.08 29.18
N ASP A 262 -0.11 20.39 29.25
CA ASP A 262 -0.13 21.27 28.08
C ASP A 262 1.20 22.01 27.98
N THR A 263 2.05 21.56 27.06
CA THR A 263 3.42 22.08 26.92
C THR A 263 3.48 23.47 26.27
N GLN A 264 2.40 23.94 25.64
CA GLN A 264 2.33 25.33 25.15
C GLN A 264 2.18 26.33 26.30
N THR A 265 1.77 25.87 27.48
CA THR A 265 1.64 26.72 28.68
C THR A 265 2.90 26.75 29.54
N CYS A 266 3.98 26.11 29.10
CA CYS A 266 5.23 26.08 29.84
C CYS A 266 5.87 27.46 29.96
N ALA A 267 6.47 27.74 31.11
CA ALA A 267 7.33 28.91 31.29
C ALA A 267 8.56 28.83 30.36
N PRO A 268 9.20 29.99 30.04
CA PRO A 268 10.39 30.01 29.19
C PRO A 268 11.49 29.05 29.67
N VAL A 269 12.06 28.29 28.74
CA VAL A 269 13.13 27.32 29.03
C VAL A 269 14.47 28.07 29.17
N PRO A 270 15.21 27.91 30.28
CA PRO A 270 16.56 28.47 30.42
C PRO A 270 17.55 27.83 29.43
N GLU A 271 18.63 28.53 29.08
CA GLU A 271 19.67 27.96 28.20
C GLU A 271 20.31 26.70 28.81
N ALA A 272 20.62 26.74 30.11
CA ALA A 272 21.10 25.60 30.87
C ALA A 272 19.96 24.97 31.69
N ILE A 273 19.63 23.70 31.42
CA ILE A 273 18.53 23.03 32.11
C ILE A 273 19.03 22.46 33.45
N THR A 274 18.47 22.96 34.56
CA THR A 274 18.78 22.47 35.91
C THR A 274 17.59 21.81 36.61
N GLY A 275 16.44 21.72 35.94
CA GLY A 275 15.20 21.19 36.48
C GLY A 275 13.99 21.55 35.60
N PRO A 276 12.77 21.16 36.00
CA PRO A 276 11.57 21.42 35.22
C PRO A 276 11.14 22.88 35.24
N VAL A 277 10.54 23.32 34.13
CA VAL A 277 9.78 24.56 34.04
C VAL A 277 8.31 24.32 34.40
N ALA A 278 7.63 25.35 34.88
CA ALA A 278 6.22 25.25 35.23
C ALA A 278 5.36 25.14 33.98
N CYS A 279 4.52 24.11 33.89
CA CYS A 279 3.53 23.90 32.83
C CYS A 279 2.17 23.54 33.43
N SER A 280 1.09 23.95 32.78
CA SER A 280 -0.27 23.57 33.19
C SER A 280 -0.48 22.07 32.95
N ASN A 281 -1.13 21.41 33.90
CA ASN A 281 -1.44 19.99 33.80
C ASN A 281 -2.68 19.63 34.63
N THR A 282 -3.26 18.47 34.36
CA THR A 282 -4.39 17.91 35.10
C THR A 282 -4.20 16.41 35.32
N ASP A 283 -4.61 15.88 36.48
CA ASP A 283 -4.59 14.44 36.77
C ASP A 283 -6.00 13.87 36.65
N VAL A 284 -6.19 12.97 35.69
CA VAL A 284 -7.47 12.35 35.35
C VAL A 284 -7.61 10.93 35.89
N ASN A 285 -6.66 10.44 36.70
CA ASN A 285 -6.70 9.09 37.26
C ASN A 285 -7.97 8.84 38.11
N SER A 286 -8.47 9.87 38.78
CA SER A 286 -9.72 9.79 39.56
C SER A 286 -10.95 9.60 38.66
N ALA A 287 -11.00 10.26 37.49
CA ALA A 287 -12.10 10.10 36.53
C ALA A 287 -12.11 8.68 35.94
N ILE A 288 -10.94 8.12 35.61
CA ILE A 288 -10.81 6.71 35.16
C ILE A 288 -11.33 5.76 36.24
N SER A 289 -10.92 5.98 37.50
CA SER A 289 -11.34 5.15 38.64
C SER A 289 -12.84 5.19 38.90
N GLN A 290 -13.49 6.31 38.62
CA GLN A 290 -14.95 6.46 38.73
C GLN A 290 -15.70 5.76 37.60
N HIS A 291 -15.15 5.80 36.38
CA HIS A 291 -15.77 5.19 35.20
C HIS A 291 -15.61 3.66 35.18
N ILE A 292 -14.48 3.13 35.67
CA ILE A 292 -14.17 1.69 35.69
C ILE A 292 -14.05 1.18 37.12
N PRO A 293 -15.12 0.57 37.68
CA PRO A 293 -15.07 -0.07 39.00
C PRO A 293 -13.96 -1.12 39.09
N GLY A 294 -13.15 -1.04 40.15
CA GLY A 294 -12.05 -1.97 40.38
C GLY A 294 -10.77 -1.66 39.58
N TYR A 295 -10.68 -0.50 38.92
CA TYR A 295 -9.48 -0.01 38.26
C TYR A 295 -8.23 -0.12 39.15
N LYS A 296 -7.15 -0.66 38.57
CA LYS A 296 -5.86 -0.85 39.23
C LYS A 296 -4.76 0.00 38.62
N ARG A 297 -4.67 -0.01 37.29
CA ARG A 297 -3.54 0.52 36.54
C ARG A 297 -3.88 0.71 35.07
N SER A 298 -3.29 1.74 34.45
CA SER A 298 -3.36 2.02 33.01
C SER A 298 -2.01 1.73 32.32
N TRP A 299 -2.06 1.37 31.04
CA TRP A 299 -0.93 0.94 30.22
C TRP A 299 -1.05 1.54 28.83
N GLN A 300 0.08 1.79 28.19
CA GLN A 300 0.14 2.12 26.76
C GLN A 300 -0.79 3.27 26.32
N PRO A 301 -0.78 4.47 26.95
CA PRO A 301 -1.44 5.63 26.38
C PRO A 301 -0.89 5.96 24.99
N ARG A 302 -1.81 6.30 24.08
CA ARG A 302 -1.56 6.66 22.68
C ARG A 302 -2.54 7.75 22.26
N PHE A 303 -2.05 8.80 21.61
CA PHE A 303 -2.95 9.69 20.90
C PHE A 303 -3.36 9.01 19.59
N VAL A 304 -4.66 8.91 19.36
CA VAL A 304 -5.24 8.51 18.06
C VAL A 304 -5.29 9.74 17.15
N ASN A 305 -5.58 10.89 17.76
CA ASN A 305 -5.38 12.23 17.22
C ASN A 305 -5.23 13.20 18.39
N ASP A 306 -5.03 14.49 18.12
CA ASP A 306 -4.79 15.51 19.15
C ASP A 306 -5.93 15.66 20.19
N SER A 307 -7.13 15.13 19.91
CA SER A 307 -8.31 15.20 20.78
C SER A 307 -8.85 13.84 21.24
N LEU A 308 -8.17 12.74 20.93
CA LEU A 308 -8.61 11.40 21.30
C LEU A 308 -7.42 10.53 21.73
N LEU A 309 -7.50 9.99 22.95
CA LEU A 309 -6.51 9.11 23.53
C LEU A 309 -7.06 7.68 23.59
N SER A 310 -6.20 6.70 23.35
CA SER A 310 -6.45 5.27 23.56
C SER A 310 -5.47 4.74 24.60
N PHE A 311 -5.93 3.88 25.51
CA PHE A 311 -5.07 3.24 26.50
C PHE A 311 -5.73 1.99 27.07
N TYR A 312 -4.92 1.09 27.64
CA TYR A 312 -5.42 -0.11 28.29
C TYR A 312 -5.56 0.11 29.78
N VAL A 313 -6.63 -0.44 30.37
CA VAL A 313 -6.84 -0.47 31.81
C VAL A 313 -6.95 -1.90 32.28
N ASN A 314 -6.38 -2.18 33.45
CA ASN A 314 -6.64 -3.40 34.19
C ASN A 314 -7.56 -3.10 35.37
N ALA A 315 -8.64 -3.87 35.50
CA ALA A 315 -9.61 -3.73 36.57
C ALA A 315 -10.02 -5.09 37.14
N THR A 316 -10.31 -5.15 38.43
CA THR A 316 -10.89 -6.35 39.07
C THR A 316 -12.41 -6.26 39.01
N VAL A 317 -13.03 -7.04 38.13
CA VAL A 317 -14.49 -7.12 37.95
C VAL A 317 -14.97 -8.47 38.47
N ASN A 318 -15.85 -8.48 39.48
CA ASN A 318 -16.39 -9.70 40.10
C ASN A 318 -15.32 -10.71 40.58
N GLY A 319 -14.16 -10.22 41.03
CA GLY A 319 -13.06 -11.07 41.51
C GLY A 319 -12.11 -11.58 40.43
N THR A 320 -12.37 -11.27 39.16
CA THR A 320 -11.50 -11.62 38.02
C THR A 320 -10.80 -10.37 37.50
N ASN A 321 -9.52 -10.47 37.16
CA ASN A 321 -8.81 -9.39 36.49
C ASN A 321 -9.21 -9.35 35.01
N ALA A 322 -9.76 -8.23 34.57
CA ALA A 322 -10.10 -7.96 33.19
C ALA A 322 -9.21 -6.81 32.66
N THR A 323 -8.87 -6.88 31.38
CA THR A 323 -8.18 -5.81 30.69
C THR A 323 -9.12 -5.26 29.62
N SER A 324 -9.31 -3.94 29.61
CA SER A 324 -10.14 -3.26 28.62
C SER A 324 -9.35 -2.16 27.94
N LYS A 325 -9.64 -1.91 26.67
CA LYS A 325 -9.17 -0.74 25.92
C LYS A 325 -10.17 0.38 26.10
N LEU A 326 -9.70 1.53 26.58
CA LEU A 326 -10.52 2.73 26.72
C LEU A 326 -10.12 3.79 25.71
N ARG A 327 -11.11 4.58 25.30
CA ARG A 327 -10.91 5.86 24.64
C ARG A 327 -11.24 6.99 25.61
N MET A 328 -10.45 8.07 25.56
CA MET A 328 -10.67 9.28 26.34
C MET A 328 -10.61 10.49 25.43
N ALA A 329 -11.51 11.44 25.64
CA ALA A 329 -11.52 12.73 24.96
C ALA A 329 -11.65 13.89 25.97
N PRO A 330 -11.35 15.13 25.57
CA PRO A 330 -11.56 16.31 26.41
C PRO A 330 -12.98 16.38 27.01
N PRO A 331 -13.15 17.04 28.17
CA PRO A 331 -14.45 17.19 28.81
C PRO A 331 -15.49 17.81 27.88
N GLY A 332 -16.66 17.17 27.75
CA GLY A 332 -17.75 17.66 26.89
C GLY A 332 -17.64 17.25 25.42
N THR A 333 -16.59 16.51 25.03
CA THR A 333 -16.46 15.91 23.71
C THR A 333 -17.23 14.58 23.65
N VAL A 334 -17.93 14.31 22.54
CA VAL A 334 -18.53 13.00 22.26
C VAL A 334 -17.47 12.11 21.61
N ILE A 335 -17.27 10.90 22.12
CA ILE A 335 -16.45 9.89 21.46
C ILE A 335 -17.37 9.12 20.52
N GLU A 336 -17.33 9.44 19.23
CA GLU A 336 -17.97 8.66 18.18
C GLU A 336 -16.94 7.66 17.63
N GLU A 337 -17.27 6.37 17.68
CA GLU A 337 -16.51 5.36 16.93
C GLU A 337 -16.71 5.66 15.45
N GLN A 338 -15.61 5.79 14.69
CA GLN A 338 -15.68 6.15 13.29
C GLN A 338 -15.73 4.89 12.43
N ASP A 339 -16.81 4.73 11.70
CA ASP A 339 -16.93 3.74 10.64
C ASP A 339 -16.34 4.29 9.34
N TYR A 340 -15.35 3.60 8.79
CA TYR A 340 -14.63 4.03 7.59
C TYR A 340 -14.94 3.13 6.38
N LEU A 341 -15.30 3.73 5.25
CA LEU A 341 -15.48 3.03 3.99
C LEU A 341 -14.67 3.68 2.87
N ALA A 342 -13.78 2.91 2.23
CA ALA A 342 -13.09 3.35 1.02
C ALA A 342 -13.80 2.88 -0.25
N LEU A 343 -13.91 3.81 -1.19
CA LEU A 343 -14.40 3.62 -2.55
C LEU A 343 -13.27 3.98 -3.52
N GLY A 344 -13.35 3.49 -4.76
CA GLY A 344 -12.43 3.90 -5.81
C GLY A 344 -12.03 2.81 -6.79
N ASP A 345 -10.95 3.08 -7.50
CA ASP A 345 -10.32 2.21 -8.48
C ASP A 345 -9.12 1.42 -7.90
N SER A 346 -8.24 0.97 -8.79
CA SER A 346 -7.03 0.19 -8.49
C SER A 346 -6.06 0.87 -7.51
N TYR A 347 -5.94 2.21 -7.55
CA TYR A 347 -5.11 2.96 -6.61
C TYR A 347 -5.69 2.97 -5.18
N SER A 348 -6.98 2.65 -5.04
CA SER A 348 -7.65 2.47 -3.75
C SER A 348 -7.81 1.00 -3.35
N SER A 349 -7.97 0.09 -4.32
CA SER A 349 -8.05 -1.35 -4.04
C SER A 349 -6.71 -1.92 -3.59
N GLY A 350 -5.61 -1.37 -4.11
CA GLY A 350 -4.25 -1.82 -3.82
C GLY A 350 -3.65 -2.73 -4.88
N GLU A 351 -4.11 -2.61 -6.11
CA GLU A 351 -3.44 -3.21 -7.27
C GLU A 351 -1.94 -2.89 -7.23
N GLY A 352 -1.09 -3.89 -7.45
CA GLY A 352 0.36 -3.74 -7.37
C GLY A 352 0.97 -3.82 -5.97
N ALA A 353 0.15 -3.79 -4.92
CA ALA A 353 0.59 -4.03 -3.54
C ALA A 353 0.58 -5.53 -3.17
N TYR A 354 -0.03 -6.37 -4.01
CA TYR A 354 -0.25 -7.81 -3.75
C TYR A 354 -1.01 -8.04 -2.45
N ASP A 355 -0.83 -9.19 -1.77
CA ASP A 355 -1.56 -9.58 -0.56
C ASP A 355 -3.09 -9.39 -0.69
N TYR A 356 -3.62 -9.76 -1.86
CA TYR A 356 -5.04 -9.62 -2.17
C TYR A 356 -5.90 -10.53 -1.30
N PHE A 357 -7.12 -10.08 -1.02
CA PHE A 357 -8.17 -10.99 -0.61
C PHE A 357 -8.41 -11.99 -1.74
N LEU A 358 -8.30 -13.28 -1.43
CA LEU A 358 -8.35 -14.38 -2.40
C LEU A 358 -9.61 -14.31 -3.26
N GLU A 359 -10.72 -13.86 -2.68
CA GLU A 359 -12.03 -13.77 -3.34
C GLU A 359 -12.13 -12.60 -4.35
N THR A 360 -11.11 -11.74 -4.39
CA THR A 360 -10.98 -10.62 -5.33
C THR A 360 -9.81 -10.79 -6.31
N ASP A 361 -9.14 -11.94 -6.27
CA ASP A 361 -8.00 -12.35 -7.11
C ASP A 361 -8.34 -13.69 -7.79
N THR A 362 -9.38 -13.66 -8.61
CA THR A 362 -9.94 -14.84 -9.31
C THR A 362 -10.27 -14.49 -10.77
N PRO A 363 -10.42 -15.47 -11.67
CA PRO A 363 -10.89 -15.20 -13.03
C PRO A 363 -12.24 -14.49 -13.09
N GLU A 364 -13.11 -14.67 -12.09
CA GLU A 364 -14.46 -14.11 -12.01
C GLU A 364 -14.54 -12.76 -11.27
N ASN A 365 -13.51 -12.39 -10.50
CA ASN A 365 -13.37 -11.11 -9.81
C ASN A 365 -11.90 -10.75 -9.67
N LYS A 366 -11.52 -9.63 -10.30
CA LYS A 366 -10.17 -9.05 -10.30
C LYS A 366 -10.19 -7.65 -9.71
N CYS A 367 -11.01 -7.42 -8.68
CA CYS A 367 -10.97 -6.16 -7.97
C CYS A 367 -9.61 -5.93 -7.29
N HIS A 368 -8.86 -7.00 -7.01
CA HIS A 368 -7.53 -6.97 -6.42
C HIS A 368 -7.50 -6.08 -5.19
N LEU A 369 -8.33 -6.44 -4.21
CA LEU A 369 -8.40 -5.71 -2.96
C LEU A 369 -7.26 -6.20 -2.05
N SER A 370 -6.24 -5.37 -1.86
CA SER A 370 -5.07 -5.68 -1.06
C SER A 370 -5.31 -5.40 0.42
N LYS A 371 -4.87 -6.33 1.27
CA LYS A 371 -4.82 -6.16 2.73
C LYS A 371 -3.84 -5.07 3.18
N VAL A 372 -2.90 -4.69 2.31
CA VAL A 372 -1.90 -3.64 2.54
C VAL A 372 -2.16 -2.39 1.69
N SER A 373 -3.37 -2.24 1.16
CA SER A 373 -3.81 -0.99 0.52
C SER A 373 -4.01 0.13 1.56
N TYR A 374 -3.93 1.38 1.10
CA TYR A 374 -4.02 2.54 1.99
C TYR A 374 -5.29 2.55 2.86
N PRO A 375 -6.48 2.08 2.41
CA PRO A 375 -7.65 2.03 3.29
C PRO A 375 -7.46 1.13 4.50
N TYR A 376 -6.96 -0.09 4.32
CA TYR A 376 -6.75 -1.01 5.44
C TYR A 376 -5.62 -0.54 6.35
N LEU A 377 -4.57 0.08 5.78
CA LEU A 377 -3.49 0.67 6.56
C LEU A 377 -3.98 1.87 7.40
N ILE A 378 -4.85 2.73 6.87
CA ILE A 378 -5.44 3.84 7.63
C ILE A 378 -6.30 3.31 8.78
N GLY A 379 -7.16 2.32 8.51
CA GLY A 379 -8.02 1.73 9.55
C GLY A 379 -7.21 1.14 10.71
N GLN A 380 -6.08 0.51 10.41
CA GLN A 380 -5.13 -0.01 11.41
C GLN A 380 -4.43 1.13 12.17
N GLU A 381 -3.90 2.14 11.47
CA GLU A 381 -3.18 3.28 12.06
C GLU A 381 -4.07 4.09 13.02
N LEU A 382 -5.31 4.35 12.63
CA LEU A 382 -6.28 5.08 13.45
C LEU A 382 -7.00 4.18 14.48
N ASP A 383 -6.69 2.89 14.48
CA ASP A 383 -7.26 1.90 15.39
C ASP A 383 -8.81 1.93 15.34
N LEU A 384 -9.36 1.96 14.12
CA LEU A 384 -10.80 2.00 13.89
C LEU A 384 -11.43 0.64 14.18
N GLN A 385 -12.64 0.63 14.77
CA GLN A 385 -13.36 -0.62 15.05
C GLN A 385 -14.01 -1.20 13.78
N SER A 386 -14.34 -0.35 12.81
CA SER A 386 -14.97 -0.73 11.55
C SER A 386 -14.32 0.03 10.40
N TYR A 387 -13.64 -0.70 9.52
CA TYR A 387 -13.07 -0.15 8.30
C TYR A 387 -13.10 -1.18 7.19
N ASN A 388 -13.61 -0.79 6.03
CA ASN A 388 -13.73 -1.66 4.87
C ASN A 388 -13.37 -0.89 3.59
N SER A 389 -12.98 -1.61 2.55
CA SER A 389 -12.83 -1.07 1.21
C SER A 389 -13.70 -1.86 0.23
N VAL A 390 -14.37 -1.12 -0.65
CA VAL A 390 -15.12 -1.68 -1.78
C VAL A 390 -14.60 -1.15 -3.11
N ALA A 391 -13.41 -0.54 -3.07
CA ALA A 391 -12.66 -0.17 -4.26
C ALA A 391 -12.35 -1.40 -5.11
N CYS A 392 -12.26 -1.20 -6.42
CA CYS A 392 -12.09 -2.30 -7.36
C CYS A 392 -11.22 -1.88 -8.53
N SER A 393 -10.18 -2.66 -8.82
CA SER A 393 -9.33 -2.45 -9.99
C SER A 393 -10.15 -2.35 -11.28
N GLY A 394 -9.79 -1.42 -12.16
CA GLY A 394 -10.52 -1.11 -13.40
C GLY A 394 -11.82 -0.33 -13.24
N ALA A 395 -12.24 0.07 -12.02
CA ALA A 395 -13.46 0.85 -11.83
C ALA A 395 -13.39 2.22 -12.52
N VAL A 396 -14.49 2.62 -13.16
CA VAL A 396 -14.75 3.97 -13.69
C VAL A 396 -15.76 4.71 -12.80
N ILE A 397 -15.96 6.02 -13.02
CA ILE A 397 -16.86 6.86 -12.20
C ILE A 397 -18.26 6.24 -12.06
N ARG A 398 -18.79 5.63 -13.12
CA ARG A 398 -20.12 4.99 -13.11
C ARG A 398 -20.22 3.76 -12.20
N ASN A 399 -19.11 3.10 -11.88
CA ASN A 399 -19.10 1.97 -10.93
C ASN A 399 -19.31 2.43 -9.49
N ILE A 400 -19.18 3.73 -9.21
CA ILE A 400 -19.61 4.30 -7.93
C ILE A 400 -21.14 4.26 -7.84
N THR A 401 -21.85 4.85 -8.81
CA THR A 401 -23.27 5.19 -8.67
C THR A 401 -24.26 4.21 -9.30
N ASP A 402 -23.89 3.56 -10.40
CA ASP A 402 -24.88 2.95 -11.30
C ASP A 402 -24.53 1.53 -11.75
N ASP A 403 -23.25 1.23 -11.96
CA ASP A 403 -22.82 0.03 -12.67
C ASP A 403 -22.06 -0.97 -11.79
N VAL A 404 -22.03 -2.24 -12.22
CA VAL A 404 -21.24 -3.32 -11.61
C VAL A 404 -20.18 -3.79 -12.61
N GLN A 405 -19.03 -4.22 -12.11
CA GLN A 405 -17.95 -4.73 -12.96
C GLN A 405 -18.10 -6.24 -13.23
N TYR A 406 -18.71 -6.96 -12.29
CA TYR A 406 -18.90 -8.41 -12.37
C TYR A 406 -20.35 -8.79 -12.11
N VAL A 407 -20.89 -9.67 -12.95
CA VAL A 407 -22.33 -10.05 -12.91
C VAL A 407 -22.60 -11.37 -12.19
N ASN A 408 -21.59 -12.22 -12.03
CA ASN A 408 -21.73 -13.55 -11.43
C ASN A 408 -21.48 -13.49 -9.91
N VAL A 409 -22.47 -12.98 -9.19
CA VAL A 409 -22.35 -12.74 -7.73
C VAL A 409 -22.12 -14.07 -6.97
N PRO A 410 -21.07 -14.17 -6.13
CA PRO A 410 -20.77 -15.34 -5.31
C PRO A 410 -21.70 -15.41 -4.08
N ASP A 411 -21.38 -16.27 -3.10
CA ASP A 411 -22.11 -16.34 -1.82
C ASP A 411 -22.21 -14.94 -1.17
N PRO A 412 -23.41 -14.50 -0.73
CA PRO A 412 -23.59 -13.20 -0.08
C PRO A 412 -22.73 -12.95 1.17
N ASN A 413 -22.17 -13.99 1.79
CA ASN A 413 -21.34 -13.88 3.00
C ASN A 413 -19.84 -13.73 2.71
N THR A 414 -19.40 -13.85 1.45
CA THR A 414 -18.00 -13.64 1.08
C THR A 414 -17.51 -12.25 1.53
N LEU A 415 -16.30 -12.19 2.12
CA LEU A 415 -15.71 -10.96 2.68
C LEU A 415 -16.62 -10.18 3.64
N GLY A 416 -17.33 -10.87 4.54
CA GLY A 416 -18.30 -10.21 5.46
C GLY A 416 -19.49 -9.58 4.72
N GLY A 417 -19.75 -10.03 3.49
CA GLY A 417 -20.72 -9.48 2.56
C GLY A 417 -20.28 -8.17 1.90
N MET A 418 -19.00 -7.82 1.95
CA MET A 418 -18.41 -6.78 1.11
C MET A 418 -18.02 -7.43 -0.22
N LEU A 419 -18.83 -7.24 -1.27
CA LEU A 419 -18.64 -7.86 -2.58
C LEU A 419 -18.19 -6.79 -3.60
N PRO A 420 -16.93 -6.31 -3.54
CA PRO A 420 -16.45 -5.29 -4.47
C PRO A 420 -16.60 -5.76 -5.92
N GLY A 421 -16.95 -4.84 -6.81
CA GLY A 421 -17.18 -5.10 -8.24
C GLY A 421 -18.49 -5.83 -8.58
N PHE A 422 -19.07 -6.63 -7.68
CA PHE A 422 -20.37 -7.31 -7.89
C PHE A 422 -21.59 -6.42 -7.59
N ARG A 423 -21.36 -5.31 -6.90
CA ARG A 423 -22.34 -4.26 -6.61
C ARG A 423 -21.67 -2.92 -6.88
N LYS A 424 -22.47 -1.94 -7.30
CA LYS A 424 -22.04 -0.55 -7.36
C LYS A 424 -21.56 -0.10 -5.99
N GLN A 425 -20.49 0.70 -5.93
CA GLN A 425 -19.83 0.97 -4.65
C GLN A 425 -20.71 1.78 -3.69
N LEU A 426 -21.57 2.66 -4.22
CA LEU A 426 -22.55 3.44 -3.45
C LEU A 426 -23.53 2.54 -2.65
N HIS A 427 -23.76 1.29 -3.07
CA HIS A 427 -24.58 0.34 -2.31
C HIS A 427 -24.08 0.16 -0.87
N TYR A 428 -22.75 0.16 -0.70
CA TYR A 428 -22.13 -0.11 0.60
C TYR A 428 -22.16 1.09 1.54
N VAL A 429 -22.30 2.30 1.01
CA VAL A 429 -22.49 3.51 1.82
C VAL A 429 -23.75 3.38 2.69
N ASN A 430 -24.86 2.90 2.12
CA ASN A 430 -26.07 2.61 2.88
C ASN A 430 -25.94 1.42 3.83
N LYS A 431 -25.23 0.38 3.39
CA LYS A 431 -25.08 -0.84 4.18
C LYS A 431 -24.27 -0.59 5.44
N VAL A 432 -23.21 0.21 5.32
CA VAL A 432 -22.27 0.50 6.40
C VAL A 432 -22.70 1.73 7.21
N ASN A 433 -23.29 2.74 6.56
CA ASN A 433 -23.54 4.06 7.14
C ASN A 433 -22.27 4.67 7.77
N PRO A 434 -21.20 4.88 6.96
CA PRO A 434 -19.89 5.28 7.48
C PRO A 434 -19.86 6.75 7.91
N ASP A 435 -19.02 7.06 8.91
CA ASP A 435 -18.70 8.43 9.32
C ASP A 435 -17.65 9.07 8.42
N VAL A 436 -16.82 8.24 7.78
CA VAL A 436 -15.76 8.69 6.87
C VAL A 436 -15.75 7.86 5.59
N ILE A 437 -15.61 8.56 4.47
CA ILE A 437 -15.42 7.98 3.15
C ILE A 437 -14.17 8.55 2.49
N THR A 438 -13.33 7.70 1.91
CA THR A 438 -12.35 8.10 0.89
C THR A 438 -12.81 7.61 -0.47
N VAL A 439 -12.56 8.39 -1.53
CA VAL A 439 -12.92 8.03 -2.90
C VAL A 439 -11.85 8.48 -3.90
N GLY A 440 -11.12 7.53 -4.47
CA GLY A 440 -10.15 7.76 -5.55
C GLY A 440 -10.63 7.12 -6.86
N ILE A 441 -11.06 7.93 -7.82
CA ILE A 441 -11.70 7.45 -9.07
C ILE A 441 -11.48 8.48 -10.18
N SER A 442 -11.38 8.03 -11.44
CA SER A 442 -11.37 8.79 -12.73
C SER A 442 -10.24 8.37 -13.69
N GLY A 443 -9.18 7.73 -13.19
CA GLY A 443 -8.02 7.33 -14.00
C GLY A 443 -8.38 6.40 -15.15
N ASN A 444 -9.33 5.49 -14.92
CA ASN A 444 -9.85 4.60 -15.94
C ASN A 444 -10.77 5.32 -16.95
N ASP A 445 -11.52 6.34 -16.53
CA ASP A 445 -12.41 7.15 -17.39
C ASP A 445 -11.64 7.95 -18.45
N ILE A 446 -10.41 8.39 -18.11
CA ILE A 446 -9.50 9.05 -19.06
C ILE A 446 -8.62 8.06 -19.83
N GLY A 447 -8.64 6.77 -19.45
CA GLY A 447 -7.89 5.72 -20.12
C GLY A 447 -6.39 5.68 -19.79
N PHE A 448 -5.99 5.92 -18.54
CA PHE A 448 -4.57 5.88 -18.15
C PHE A 448 -3.84 4.61 -18.61
N GLY A 449 -4.45 3.44 -18.52
CA GLY A 449 -3.85 2.20 -19.02
C GLY A 449 -3.57 2.21 -20.52
N SER A 450 -4.42 2.85 -21.32
CA SER A 450 -4.20 3.01 -22.77
C SER A 450 -3.10 4.03 -23.07
N ILE A 451 -3.06 5.14 -22.32
CA ILE A 451 -2.02 6.16 -22.43
C ILE A 451 -0.65 5.55 -22.09
N LEU A 452 -0.57 4.81 -20.98
CA LEU A 452 0.65 4.10 -20.58
C LEU A 452 1.13 3.14 -21.66
N LYS A 453 0.26 2.27 -22.18
CA LYS A 453 0.61 1.32 -23.26
C LYS A 453 1.12 2.02 -24.53
N GLN A 454 0.62 3.22 -24.85
CA GLN A 454 1.11 4.01 -25.96
C GLN A 454 2.51 4.60 -25.68
N CYS A 455 2.77 4.98 -24.43
CA CYS A 455 4.03 5.59 -23.97
C CYS A 455 5.13 4.59 -23.59
N THR A 456 4.90 3.29 -23.72
CA THR A 456 5.86 2.24 -23.34
C THR A 456 6.18 1.27 -24.48
N GLY A 457 5.68 1.54 -25.70
CA GLY A 457 5.91 0.74 -26.90
C GLY A 457 7.32 0.90 -27.48
N TYR A 458 7.75 0.01 -28.38
CA TYR A 458 9.11 0.01 -28.94
C TYR A 458 9.55 1.34 -29.60
N ALA A 459 8.63 2.04 -30.27
CA ALA A 459 8.90 3.35 -30.92
C ALA A 459 9.30 4.47 -29.94
N VAL A 460 9.08 4.26 -28.64
CA VAL A 460 9.32 5.24 -27.56
C VAL A 460 10.80 5.49 -27.29
N PHE A 461 11.65 4.49 -27.54
CA PHE A 461 13.11 4.66 -27.45
C PHE A 461 13.65 5.60 -28.55
N VAL A 462 12.81 5.94 -29.55
CA VAL A 462 13.17 6.77 -30.71
C VAL A 462 12.35 8.07 -30.77
N THR A 463 11.12 8.10 -30.24
CA THR A 463 10.17 9.23 -30.28
C THR A 463 9.28 9.28 -29.03
N THR A 464 8.63 10.42 -28.72
CA THR A 464 7.66 10.50 -27.60
C THR A 464 6.23 10.18 -28.03
N CYS A 465 5.43 9.53 -27.18
CA CYS A 465 4.06 9.07 -27.48
C CYS A 465 3.02 10.15 -27.82
N TYR A 466 3.17 11.37 -27.28
CA TYR A 466 2.31 12.52 -27.57
C TYR A 466 3.17 13.73 -28.00
N PRO A 467 3.74 13.72 -29.22
CA PRO A 467 4.71 14.73 -29.63
C PRO A 467 4.06 16.02 -30.15
N LYS A 468 2.74 16.03 -30.40
CA LYS A 468 2.04 17.16 -31.03
C LYS A 468 1.07 17.85 -30.08
N TYR A 469 0.92 19.15 -30.28
CA TYR A 469 -0.03 20.00 -29.55
C TYR A 469 -1.45 19.46 -29.65
N GLU A 470 -1.89 19.09 -30.84
CA GLU A 470 -3.28 18.67 -31.08
C GLU A 470 -3.62 17.39 -30.30
N ASP A 471 -2.73 16.40 -30.26
CA ASP A 471 -2.92 15.15 -29.52
C ASP A 471 -3.04 15.42 -28.01
N ARG A 472 -2.18 16.31 -27.47
CA ARG A 472 -2.22 16.69 -26.05
C ARG A 472 -3.44 17.53 -25.71
N TYR A 473 -3.87 18.42 -26.59
CA TYR A 473 -5.07 19.23 -26.40
C TYR A 473 -6.35 18.37 -26.36
N GLU A 474 -6.44 17.38 -27.24
CA GLU A 474 -7.54 16.41 -27.27
C GLU A 474 -7.58 15.57 -25.99
N LEU A 475 -6.42 15.11 -25.53
CA LEU A 475 -6.30 14.40 -24.25
C LEU A 475 -6.72 15.27 -23.06
N LEU A 476 -6.27 16.54 -22.99
CA LEU A 476 -6.73 17.46 -21.95
C LEU A 476 -8.23 17.73 -22.02
N THR A 477 -8.81 17.75 -23.23
CA THR A 477 -10.26 17.90 -23.42
C THR A 477 -11.00 16.68 -22.87
N LYS A 478 -10.45 15.47 -23.08
CA LYS A 478 -10.97 14.23 -22.48
C LYS A 478 -10.85 14.22 -20.96
N VAL A 479 -9.72 14.67 -20.40
CA VAL A 479 -9.54 14.79 -18.94
C VAL A 479 -10.51 15.83 -18.37
N ARG A 480 -10.69 16.96 -19.06
CA ARG A 480 -11.64 18.00 -18.64
C ARG A 480 -13.09 17.50 -18.68
N SER A 481 -13.45 16.59 -19.58
CA SER A 481 -14.84 16.12 -19.74
C SER A 481 -15.32 15.20 -18.61
N VAL A 482 -14.42 14.63 -17.80
CA VAL A 482 -14.84 13.82 -16.64
C VAL A 482 -15.38 14.65 -15.48
N PHE A 483 -15.18 15.98 -15.50
CA PHE A 483 -15.60 16.89 -14.43
C PHE A 483 -17.08 16.74 -14.05
N ASP A 484 -17.99 16.78 -15.04
CA ASP A 484 -19.43 16.77 -14.77
C ASP A 484 -19.88 15.43 -14.16
N SER A 485 -19.38 14.31 -14.70
CA SER A 485 -19.66 12.97 -14.18
C SER A 485 -19.10 12.79 -12.76
N LEU A 486 -17.91 13.31 -12.50
CA LEU A 486 -17.28 13.22 -11.18
C LEU A 486 -18.01 14.08 -10.14
N ALA A 487 -18.36 15.32 -10.49
CA ALA A 487 -19.14 16.21 -9.65
C ALA A 487 -20.53 15.64 -9.34
N ALA A 488 -21.20 15.02 -10.33
CA ALA A 488 -22.47 14.33 -10.13
C ALA A 488 -22.33 13.12 -9.20
N SER A 489 -21.29 12.30 -9.40
CA SER A 489 -21.00 11.14 -8.54
C SER A 489 -20.73 11.55 -7.09
N TYR A 490 -19.94 12.59 -6.86
CA TYR A 490 -19.71 13.15 -5.52
C TYR A 490 -20.96 13.75 -4.88
N THR A 491 -21.81 14.40 -5.69
CA THR A 491 -23.09 14.94 -5.21
C THR A 491 -24.03 13.82 -4.76
N GLU A 492 -24.14 12.74 -5.54
CA GLU A 492 -24.96 11.58 -5.17
C GLU A 492 -24.38 10.84 -3.96
N LEU A 493 -23.04 10.67 -3.91
CA LEU A 493 -22.36 10.10 -2.76
C LEU A 493 -22.63 10.88 -1.47
N ARG A 494 -22.53 12.21 -1.52
CA ARG A 494 -22.83 13.09 -0.38
C ARG A 494 -24.29 13.01 0.05
N LYS A 495 -25.19 12.92 -0.92
CA LYS A 495 -26.63 12.78 -0.66
C LYS A 495 -26.94 11.45 0.04
N GLU A 496 -26.33 10.36 -0.40
CA GLU A 496 -26.56 9.03 0.16
C GLU A 496 -25.91 8.84 1.53
N ALA A 497 -24.67 9.31 1.71
CA ALA A 497 -23.95 9.23 2.98
C ALA A 497 -24.57 10.13 4.07
N GLY A 498 -25.21 11.23 3.66
CA GLY A 498 -25.76 12.23 4.57
C GLY A 498 -24.76 13.32 4.95
N THR A 499 -25.24 14.35 5.64
CA THR A 499 -24.47 15.59 5.86
C THR A 499 -23.38 15.48 6.93
N ASN A 500 -23.42 14.43 7.76
CA ASN A 500 -22.48 14.25 8.86
C ASN A 500 -21.25 13.43 8.45
N THR A 501 -21.36 12.61 7.39
CA THR A 501 -20.24 11.83 6.86
C THR A 501 -19.21 12.73 6.20
N LYS A 502 -17.94 12.58 6.58
CA LYS A 502 -16.81 13.27 5.96
C LYS A 502 -16.39 12.49 4.72
N ILE A 503 -16.20 13.18 3.59
CA ILE A 503 -15.87 12.57 2.31
C ILE A 503 -14.59 13.23 1.80
N TYR A 504 -13.60 12.40 1.49
CA TYR A 504 -12.30 12.82 0.98
C TYR A 504 -12.08 12.27 -0.43
N ALA A 505 -12.07 13.15 -1.42
CA ALA A 505 -11.68 12.85 -2.79
C ALA A 505 -10.15 12.73 -2.86
N ILE A 506 -9.66 11.57 -3.26
CA ILE A 506 -8.23 11.26 -3.33
C ILE A 506 -7.74 11.43 -4.77
N GLY A 507 -6.67 12.19 -4.98
CA GLY A 507 -6.01 12.34 -6.28
C GLY A 507 -5.15 11.12 -6.67
N TYR A 508 -4.27 11.31 -7.66
CA TYR A 508 -3.24 10.35 -8.07
C TYR A 508 -1.83 10.89 -7.79
N PRO A 509 -0.85 10.04 -7.45
CA PRO A 509 0.51 10.47 -7.16
C PRO A 509 1.33 10.59 -8.45
N LYS A 510 2.35 11.44 -8.46
CA LYS A 510 3.40 11.41 -9.49
C LYS A 510 4.24 10.15 -9.29
N ILE A 511 4.46 9.39 -10.36
CA ILE A 511 5.02 8.04 -10.29
C ILE A 511 6.51 7.96 -10.64
N ALA A 512 7.04 8.96 -11.37
CA ALA A 512 8.42 8.97 -11.86
C ALA A 512 9.06 10.36 -11.80
N GLN A 513 10.38 10.41 -11.65
CA GLN A 513 11.17 11.63 -11.59
C GLN A 513 11.89 11.89 -12.92
N THR A 514 11.73 13.11 -13.44
CA THR A 514 12.46 13.57 -14.64
C THR A 514 13.95 13.70 -14.38
N ASP A 515 14.75 13.44 -15.42
CA ASP A 515 16.22 13.49 -15.40
C ASP A 515 16.88 12.57 -14.35
N GLY A 516 16.13 11.56 -13.89
CA GLY A 516 16.56 10.56 -12.93
C GLY A 516 17.29 9.37 -13.56
N ASN A 517 17.73 8.43 -12.73
CA ASN A 517 18.33 7.17 -13.19
C ASN A 517 17.27 6.06 -13.14
N CYS A 518 16.67 5.78 -14.29
CA CYS A 518 15.57 4.81 -14.39
C CYS A 518 16.06 3.37 -14.51
N ALA A 519 15.33 2.44 -13.89
CA ALA A 519 15.50 1.01 -14.14
C ALA A 519 14.94 0.61 -15.51
N VAL A 520 15.37 -0.53 -16.04
CA VAL A 520 15.03 -0.98 -17.40
C VAL A 520 13.54 -1.29 -17.61
N ASN A 521 12.82 -1.64 -16.54
CA ASN A 521 11.37 -1.87 -16.55
C ASN A 521 10.54 -0.57 -16.53
N VAL A 522 11.15 0.62 -16.31
CA VAL A 522 10.39 1.88 -16.30
C VAL A 522 9.90 2.21 -17.70
N ARG A 523 10.72 1.97 -18.74
CA ARG A 523 10.35 2.12 -20.17
C ARG A 523 9.64 3.41 -20.58
N LEU A 524 9.88 4.48 -19.83
CA LEU A 524 9.48 5.84 -20.14
C LEU A 524 10.74 6.68 -20.29
N ASN A 525 10.84 7.47 -21.36
CA ASN A 525 11.89 8.46 -21.52
C ASN A 525 11.58 9.74 -20.70
N ASN A 526 12.53 10.67 -20.58
CA ASN A 526 12.35 11.87 -19.76
C ASN A 526 11.17 12.76 -20.23
N GLU A 527 10.90 12.82 -21.54
CA GLU A 527 9.81 13.61 -22.10
C GLU A 527 8.44 13.02 -21.73
N GLU A 528 8.36 11.70 -21.64
CA GLU A 528 7.16 10.97 -21.21
C GLU A 528 6.94 11.05 -19.70
N ILE A 529 8.01 11.00 -18.91
CA ILE A 529 7.93 11.22 -17.48
C ILE A 529 7.41 12.64 -17.21
N GLU A 530 7.95 13.65 -17.91
CA GLU A 530 7.45 15.03 -17.78
C GLU A 530 5.99 15.15 -18.21
N PHE A 531 5.63 14.59 -19.36
CA PHE A 531 4.25 14.56 -19.84
C PHE A 531 3.29 13.89 -18.84
N SER A 532 3.67 12.74 -18.28
CA SER A 532 2.84 12.00 -17.32
C SER A 532 2.64 12.80 -16.02
N ASN A 533 3.70 13.43 -15.51
CA ASN A 533 3.62 14.28 -14.31
C ASN A 533 2.67 15.46 -14.53
N GLN A 534 2.75 16.12 -15.69
CA GLN A 534 1.86 17.24 -16.03
C GLN A 534 0.42 16.80 -16.26
N LEU A 535 0.20 15.63 -16.86
CA LEU A 535 -1.14 15.06 -17.07
C LEU A 535 -1.80 14.68 -15.73
N ILE A 536 -1.05 14.04 -14.83
CA ILE A 536 -1.52 13.70 -13.47
C ILE A 536 -1.86 14.98 -12.70
N GLU A 537 -1.03 16.02 -12.79
CA GLU A 537 -1.30 17.31 -12.15
C GLU A 537 -2.58 17.95 -12.69
N TYR A 538 -2.79 17.96 -14.00
CA TYR A 538 -4.02 18.49 -14.59
C TYR A 538 -5.26 17.67 -14.21
N LEU A 539 -5.17 16.33 -14.19
CA LEU A 539 -6.26 15.46 -13.70
C LEU A 539 -6.60 15.78 -12.24
N ASN A 540 -5.59 15.90 -11.38
CA ASN A 540 -5.77 16.23 -9.96
C ASN A 540 -6.47 17.59 -9.77
N GLN A 541 -6.19 18.58 -10.61
CA GLN A 541 -6.91 19.85 -10.60
C GLN A 541 -8.38 19.70 -11.02
N VAL A 542 -8.69 18.83 -11.99
CA VAL A 542 -10.08 18.50 -12.37
C VAL A 542 -10.81 17.80 -11.22
N VAL A 543 -10.18 16.80 -10.58
CA VAL A 543 -10.72 16.09 -9.42
C VAL A 543 -10.98 17.05 -8.26
N SER A 544 -10.03 17.93 -7.95
CA SER A 544 -10.15 18.97 -6.92
C SER A 544 -11.32 19.92 -7.20
N SER A 545 -11.47 20.36 -8.46
CA SER A 545 -12.57 21.23 -8.88
C SER A 545 -13.94 20.53 -8.75
N ALA A 546 -14.04 19.26 -9.13
CA ALA A 546 -15.26 18.47 -8.99
C ALA A 546 -15.61 18.19 -7.53
N ALA A 547 -14.61 17.94 -6.67
CA ALA A 547 -14.80 17.81 -5.23
C ALA A 547 -15.33 19.12 -4.64
N ALA A 548 -14.74 20.26 -5.00
CA ALA A 548 -15.20 21.59 -4.56
C ALA A 548 -16.66 21.86 -4.96
N SER A 549 -17.06 21.52 -6.19
CA SER A 549 -18.43 21.75 -6.67
C SER A 549 -19.48 20.93 -5.90
N ALA A 550 -19.13 19.73 -5.43
CA ALA A 550 -19.97 18.89 -4.57
C ALA A 550 -19.80 19.18 -3.06
N GLY A 551 -18.86 20.05 -2.70
CA GLY A 551 -18.44 20.33 -1.33
C GLY A 551 -17.86 19.11 -0.61
N VAL A 552 -17.18 18.25 -1.37
CA VAL A 552 -16.33 17.18 -0.88
C VAL A 552 -14.92 17.73 -0.67
N ARG A 553 -14.19 17.24 0.34
CA ARG A 553 -12.82 17.70 0.59
C ARG A 553 -11.85 16.97 -0.34
N TYR A 554 -11.00 17.70 -1.06
CA TYR A 554 -9.90 17.11 -1.81
C TYR A 554 -8.69 16.88 -0.91
N ALA A 555 -8.08 15.71 -0.99
CA ALA A 555 -6.79 15.39 -0.37
C ALA A 555 -5.70 15.38 -1.45
N ASP A 556 -4.76 16.32 -1.36
CA ASP A 556 -3.65 16.43 -2.31
C ASP A 556 -2.56 15.40 -2.01
N VAL A 557 -2.49 14.40 -2.88
CA VAL A 557 -1.59 13.26 -2.79
C VAL A 557 -0.55 13.24 -3.92
N GLY A 558 -0.45 14.32 -4.72
CA GLY A 558 0.41 14.36 -5.91
C GLY A 558 1.89 14.08 -5.61
N GLU A 559 2.38 14.54 -4.45
CA GLU A 559 3.77 14.36 -4.00
C GLU A 559 3.94 13.25 -2.95
N SER A 560 2.98 12.31 -2.83
CA SER A 560 3.07 11.23 -1.84
C SER A 560 4.33 10.39 -1.98
N PHE A 561 4.85 10.23 -3.19
CA PHE A 561 6.02 9.40 -3.46
C PHE A 561 7.31 10.20 -3.59
N ALA A 562 7.35 11.48 -3.19
CA ALA A 562 8.57 12.27 -3.24
C ALA A 562 9.71 11.60 -2.47
N GLY A 563 10.85 11.38 -3.14
CA GLY A 563 11.99 10.62 -2.63
C GLY A 563 11.95 9.12 -2.93
N HIS A 564 10.83 8.61 -3.45
CA HIS A 564 10.51 7.19 -3.63
C HIS A 564 9.92 6.91 -5.04
N LYS A 565 9.88 7.88 -5.95
CA LYS A 565 9.40 7.69 -7.33
C LYS A 565 10.33 6.77 -8.12
N MET A 566 9.79 6.17 -9.19
CA MET A 566 10.65 5.58 -10.23
C MET A 566 11.64 6.64 -10.73
N CYS A 567 12.85 6.21 -11.08
CA CYS A 567 13.95 7.07 -11.49
C CYS A 567 14.52 8.01 -10.40
N GLU A 568 13.91 8.09 -9.22
CA GLU A 568 14.39 8.90 -8.09
C GLU A 568 15.12 8.07 -7.04
N ALA A 569 14.53 6.94 -6.67
CA ALA A 569 15.01 6.06 -5.61
C ALA A 569 15.79 4.86 -6.14
N LEU A 570 16.55 4.22 -5.25
CA LEU A 570 17.13 2.90 -5.51
C LEU A 570 16.01 1.85 -5.55
N SER A 571 16.20 0.76 -6.31
CA SER A 571 15.18 -0.27 -6.59
C SER A 571 14.33 -0.67 -5.39
N HIS A 572 14.95 -0.96 -4.25
CA HIS A 572 14.27 -1.36 -3.03
C HIS A 572 13.40 -0.26 -2.37
N ASP A 573 13.71 1.01 -2.60
CA ASP A 573 13.02 2.17 -2.02
C ASP A 573 12.06 2.85 -3.03
N VAL A 574 11.80 2.20 -4.17
CA VAL A 574 10.81 2.66 -5.16
C VAL A 574 9.41 2.29 -4.68
N ALA A 575 8.49 3.25 -4.71
CA ALA A 575 7.11 3.14 -4.23
C ALA A 575 6.11 2.65 -5.30
N VAL A 576 6.54 2.53 -6.55
CA VAL A 576 5.70 2.23 -7.71
C VAL A 576 6.33 1.11 -8.53
N ASN A 577 5.53 0.13 -8.93
CA ASN A 577 6.01 -0.92 -9.82
C ASN A 577 6.35 -0.34 -11.19
N GLY A 578 7.45 -0.77 -11.79
CA GLY A 578 7.69 -0.59 -13.22
C GLY A 578 6.75 -1.48 -14.05
N LEU A 579 7.10 -1.68 -15.32
CA LEU A 579 6.48 -2.71 -16.14
C LEU A 579 6.71 -4.09 -15.51
N THR A 580 5.62 -4.80 -15.19
CA THR A 580 5.68 -6.13 -14.59
C THR A 580 4.80 -7.09 -15.37
N ALA A 581 5.20 -8.36 -15.46
CA ALA A 581 4.39 -9.43 -16.04
C ALA A 581 3.16 -9.81 -15.19
N GLY A 582 3.11 -9.40 -13.92
CA GLY A 582 1.98 -9.61 -12.98
C GLY A 582 1.71 -11.06 -12.54
N ASN A 583 0.79 -11.23 -11.59
CA ASN A 583 0.28 -12.53 -11.14
C ASN A 583 -0.82 -13.10 -12.07
N ASP A 584 -1.44 -12.22 -12.85
CA ASP A 584 -2.69 -12.44 -13.57
C ASP A 584 -2.51 -13.14 -14.93
N LYS A 585 -1.53 -14.05 -14.99
CA LYS A 585 -1.04 -14.70 -16.21
C LYS A 585 -2.06 -15.67 -16.79
N LEU A 586 -2.86 -15.19 -17.73
CA LEU A 586 -3.40 -16.03 -18.82
C LEU A 586 -2.63 -15.75 -20.12
N ALA A 587 -2.02 -16.82 -20.62
CA ALA A 587 -1.02 -16.93 -21.68
C ALA A 587 -1.46 -16.48 -23.10
N ALA A 588 -2.15 -15.34 -23.26
CA ALA A 588 -2.71 -14.95 -24.55
C ALA A 588 -2.40 -13.51 -25.04
N ILE A 589 -1.85 -12.58 -24.23
CA ILE A 589 -1.80 -11.16 -24.67
C ILE A 589 -0.59 -10.31 -24.20
N GLY A 590 0.53 -10.91 -23.78
CA GLY A 590 1.74 -10.12 -23.48
C GLY A 590 1.67 -9.27 -22.19
N PRO A 591 2.72 -8.50 -21.83
CA PRO A 591 3.42 -8.65 -20.53
C PRO A 591 3.06 -7.56 -19.52
N TYR A 592 1.82 -7.04 -19.57
CA TYR A 592 1.30 -6.16 -18.52
C TYR A 592 0.52 -6.98 -17.50
N GLY A 593 1.12 -7.17 -16.35
CA GLY A 593 0.38 -7.31 -15.11
C GLY A 593 -0.44 -6.04 -14.87
N ASN A 594 -1.66 -6.22 -14.36
CA ASN A 594 -2.50 -5.10 -13.92
C ASN A 594 -1.78 -4.23 -12.87
N GLU A 595 -0.80 -4.81 -12.19
CA GLU A 595 0.11 -4.21 -11.21
C GLU A 595 1.07 -3.16 -11.76
N SER A 596 1.29 -3.13 -13.08
CA SER A 596 2.25 -2.21 -13.71
C SER A 596 1.89 -0.76 -13.42
N TYR A 597 2.88 0.06 -13.03
CA TYR A 597 2.73 1.49 -12.71
C TYR A 597 1.79 1.79 -11.52
N HIS A 598 1.41 0.79 -10.74
CA HIS A 598 0.64 0.99 -9.52
C HIS A 598 1.54 1.09 -8.28
N PRO A 599 1.06 1.72 -7.20
CA PRO A 599 1.79 1.75 -5.94
C PRO A 599 2.03 0.34 -5.42
N ASN A 600 3.25 0.05 -4.99
CA ASN A 600 3.54 -1.19 -4.28
C ASN A 600 3.23 -1.03 -2.79
N LYS A 601 3.63 -2.00 -1.95
CA LYS A 601 3.41 -1.94 -0.50
C LYS A 601 3.97 -0.67 0.14
N LEU A 602 5.17 -0.23 -0.25
CA LEU A 602 5.76 1.04 0.21
C LEU A 602 4.93 2.22 -0.28
N GLY A 603 4.53 2.20 -1.55
CA GLY A 603 3.64 3.21 -2.12
C GLY A 603 2.36 3.39 -1.31
N HIS A 604 1.66 2.31 -0.95
CA HIS A 604 0.45 2.41 -0.14
C HIS A 604 0.68 2.91 1.30
N GLN A 605 1.85 2.65 1.89
CA GLN A 605 2.24 3.23 3.18
C GLN A 605 2.40 4.75 3.05
N LEU A 606 3.16 5.22 2.05
CA LEU A 606 3.34 6.65 1.80
C LEU A 606 2.03 7.35 1.42
N TYR A 607 1.15 6.66 0.70
CA TYR A 607 -0.19 7.13 0.37
C TYR A 607 -1.06 7.30 1.62
N LYS A 608 -1.06 6.30 2.50
CA LYS A 608 -1.73 6.36 3.82
C LYS A 608 -1.24 7.57 4.61
N ASP A 609 0.08 7.75 4.74
CA ASP A 609 0.67 8.87 5.50
C ASP A 609 0.24 10.22 4.91
N LYS A 610 0.30 10.38 3.59
CA LYS A 610 -0.10 11.63 2.93
C LYS A 610 -1.59 11.93 3.09
N ILE A 611 -2.45 10.92 2.99
CA ILE A 611 -3.89 11.08 3.20
C ILE A 611 -4.17 11.49 4.65
N LEU A 612 -3.55 10.85 5.63
CA LEU A 612 -3.73 11.21 7.04
C LEU A 612 -3.24 12.64 7.34
N GLU A 613 -2.11 13.05 6.73
CA GLU A 613 -1.64 14.44 6.78
C GLU A 613 -2.67 15.42 6.21
N GLN A 614 -3.17 15.18 4.99
CA GLN A 614 -4.11 16.07 4.32
C GLN A 614 -5.51 16.11 4.95
N THR A 615 -5.87 15.07 5.70
CA THR A 615 -7.19 14.96 6.35
C THR A 615 -7.15 15.23 7.85
N SER A 616 -5.96 15.47 8.42
CA SER A 616 -5.73 15.57 9.86
C SER A 616 -6.37 14.39 10.59
N ASN A 617 -5.96 13.17 10.23
CA ASN A 617 -6.51 11.92 10.78
C ASN A 617 -8.05 11.86 10.73
N PHE A 618 -8.61 12.21 9.56
CA PHE A 618 -10.05 12.29 9.30
C PHE A 618 -10.86 13.29 10.16
N THR A 619 -10.22 14.28 10.78
CA THR A 619 -10.92 15.27 11.60
C THR A 619 -11.52 16.42 10.78
N LEU A 620 -10.98 16.71 9.59
CA LEU A 620 -11.40 17.86 8.79
C LEU A 620 -12.82 17.71 8.21
N ALA A 621 -13.68 18.69 8.44
CA ALA A 621 -15.05 18.67 7.91
C ALA A 621 -15.10 18.92 6.38
N ASN A 622 -16.18 18.44 5.75
CA ASN A 622 -16.49 18.74 4.36
C ASN A 622 -16.77 20.24 4.15
N PRO A 623 -16.27 20.86 3.07
CA PRO A 623 -16.60 22.24 2.73
C PRO A 623 -18.06 22.37 2.26
N GLN A 624 -18.51 23.63 2.13
CA GLN A 624 -19.76 23.92 1.43
C GLN A 624 -19.57 23.73 -0.08
N PRO A 625 -20.58 23.22 -0.81
CA PRO A 625 -20.52 23.14 -2.27
C PRO A 625 -20.27 24.51 -2.91
N ASP A 626 -19.29 24.57 -3.82
CA ASP A 626 -19.00 25.76 -4.61
C ASP A 626 -19.61 25.64 -6.01
N ALA A 627 -20.78 26.24 -6.21
CA ALA A 627 -21.44 26.25 -7.51
C ALA A 627 -20.67 27.01 -8.61
N ALA A 628 -19.63 27.77 -8.26
CA ALA A 628 -18.74 28.45 -9.20
C ALA A 628 -17.49 27.62 -9.55
N ALA A 629 -17.26 26.49 -8.89
CA ALA A 629 -16.15 25.60 -9.21
C ALA A 629 -16.33 25.05 -10.63
N VAL A 630 -15.28 25.22 -11.44
CA VAL A 630 -15.21 24.77 -12.83
C VAL A 630 -13.84 24.13 -13.05
N PRO A 631 -13.70 23.16 -13.97
CA PRO A 631 -12.40 22.55 -14.22
C PRO A 631 -11.43 23.61 -14.80
N PRO A 632 -10.10 23.44 -14.63
CA PRO A 632 -9.10 24.35 -15.17
C PRO A 632 -9.23 24.52 -16.68
N ALA A 633 -9.16 25.76 -17.18
CA ALA A 633 -9.25 26.03 -18.61
C ALA A 633 -8.03 25.48 -19.35
N ILE A 634 -8.25 24.97 -20.57
CA ILE A 634 -7.15 24.56 -21.45
C ILE A 634 -6.65 25.80 -22.18
N THR A 635 -5.50 26.31 -21.75
CA THR A 635 -4.87 27.52 -22.31
C THR A 635 -3.50 27.19 -22.89
N ASP A 636 -3.07 27.95 -23.89
CA ASP A 636 -1.83 27.70 -24.64
C ASP A 636 -0.54 27.80 -23.79
N ASP A 637 -0.62 28.37 -22.59
CA ASP A 637 0.49 28.50 -21.63
C ASP A 637 0.63 27.30 -20.68
N LEU A 638 -0.26 26.31 -20.76
CA LEU A 638 -0.09 25.06 -20.01
C LEU A 638 1.20 24.36 -20.44
N PRO A 639 2.11 23.99 -19.51
CA PRO A 639 3.38 23.34 -19.84
C PRO A 639 3.24 22.09 -20.71
N ILE A 640 2.18 21.32 -20.50
CA ILE A 640 1.88 20.12 -21.30
C ILE A 640 1.61 20.44 -22.76
N LEU A 641 1.23 21.66 -23.12
CA LEU A 641 0.99 22.09 -24.49
C LEU A 641 2.21 22.76 -25.14
N ASP A 642 3.35 22.87 -24.45
CA ASP A 642 4.60 23.41 -25.02
C ASP A 642 5.30 22.39 -25.93
N VAL A 643 4.61 22.03 -27.02
CA VAL A 643 5.06 21.07 -28.04
C VAL A 643 4.69 21.56 -29.45
N PRO A 644 5.34 21.05 -30.51
CA PRO A 644 5.07 21.49 -31.87
C PRO A 644 3.60 21.32 -32.31
N ARG A 645 3.08 22.32 -33.02
CA ARG A 645 1.77 22.28 -33.70
C ARG A 645 1.90 21.72 -35.11
N THR A 646 0.95 20.87 -35.49
CA THR A 646 0.84 20.38 -36.88
C THR A 646 -0.11 21.23 -37.71
N GLY A 647 -1.06 21.91 -37.07
CA GLY A 647 -2.16 22.61 -37.73
C GLY A 647 -3.30 21.69 -38.18
N ARG A 648 -3.31 20.43 -37.74
CA ARG A 648 -4.43 19.51 -37.98
C ARG A 648 -5.67 19.95 -37.22
N GLU A 649 -6.84 19.57 -37.71
CA GLU A 649 -8.10 19.79 -36.99
C GLU A 649 -8.09 19.00 -35.66
N ILE A 650 -8.63 19.61 -34.60
CA ILE A 650 -8.87 18.98 -33.31
C ILE A 650 -10.07 18.03 -33.42
N ARG A 651 -9.91 16.82 -32.91
CA ARG A 651 -10.87 15.73 -32.98
C ARG A 651 -11.43 15.42 -31.59
N GLU A 652 -12.67 14.97 -31.55
CA GLU A 652 -13.19 14.35 -30.34
C GLU A 652 -12.67 12.91 -30.23
N ILE A 653 -11.93 12.61 -29.15
CA ILE A 653 -11.32 11.28 -28.94
C ILE A 653 -12.21 10.40 -28.07
N SER A 654 -12.35 9.13 -28.45
CA SER A 654 -13.08 8.12 -27.68
C SER A 654 -12.35 6.77 -27.69
N ALA A 655 -12.01 6.25 -26.51
CA ALA A 655 -11.46 4.91 -26.39
C ALA A 655 -12.56 3.87 -26.63
N ALA A 656 -12.26 2.83 -27.40
CA ALA A 656 -13.19 1.74 -27.71
C ALA A 656 -12.63 0.37 -27.34
N PRO A 657 -12.58 0.03 -26.03
CA PRO A 657 -11.93 -1.18 -25.53
C PRO A 657 -12.49 -2.48 -26.12
N GLU A 658 -13.77 -2.51 -26.50
CA GLU A 658 -14.47 -3.65 -27.08
C GLU A 658 -14.40 -3.72 -28.62
N ALA A 659 -13.82 -2.71 -29.28
CA ALA A 659 -13.83 -2.60 -30.73
C ALA A 659 -13.18 -3.79 -31.45
N THR A 660 -12.16 -4.38 -30.80
CA THR A 660 -11.40 -5.50 -31.33
C THR A 660 -10.65 -6.23 -30.22
N SER A 661 -10.12 -7.42 -30.52
CA SER A 661 -9.28 -8.16 -29.58
C SER A 661 -7.97 -7.41 -29.29
N ASP A 662 -7.50 -7.49 -28.05
CA ASP A 662 -6.25 -6.84 -27.63
C ASP A 662 -5.01 -7.36 -28.38
N LEU A 663 -4.99 -8.65 -28.77
CA LEU A 663 -3.92 -9.23 -29.57
C LEU A 663 -4.26 -9.21 -31.06
N ALA A 664 -3.37 -8.63 -31.85
CA ALA A 664 -3.30 -8.74 -33.30
C ALA A 664 -2.01 -9.49 -33.69
N ILE A 665 -2.05 -10.28 -34.77
CA ILE A 665 -0.88 -11.03 -35.25
C ILE A 665 -0.56 -10.59 -36.68
N THR A 666 0.70 -10.24 -36.91
CA THR A 666 1.20 -9.82 -38.22
C THR A 666 0.76 -10.77 -39.33
N GLY A 667 0.22 -10.21 -40.40
CA GLY A 667 -0.27 -10.98 -41.56
C GLY A 667 -1.58 -11.74 -41.34
N ARG A 668 -2.19 -11.75 -40.16
CA ARG A 668 -3.54 -12.32 -39.93
C ARG A 668 -4.63 -11.29 -40.16
N LEU A 669 -5.88 -11.76 -40.30
CA LEU A 669 -7.05 -10.88 -40.41
C LEU A 669 -7.50 -10.46 -39.02
N GLN A 670 -7.64 -9.14 -38.83
CA GLN A 670 -8.22 -8.52 -37.65
C GLN A 670 -9.62 -8.00 -38.00
N ASN A 671 -10.57 -8.15 -37.08
CA ASN A 671 -11.93 -7.62 -37.22
C ASN A 671 -12.10 -6.44 -36.27
N VAL A 672 -12.70 -5.36 -36.74
CA VAL A 672 -13.12 -4.22 -35.92
C VAL A 672 -14.63 -4.09 -36.02
N ALA A 673 -15.29 -3.90 -34.88
CA ALA A 673 -16.71 -3.62 -34.80
C ALA A 673 -16.94 -2.43 -33.85
N LEU A 674 -17.70 -1.44 -34.26
CA LEU A 674 -18.14 -0.33 -33.42
C LEU A 674 -19.65 -0.20 -33.50
N ASP A 675 -20.27 0.02 -32.34
CA ASP A 675 -21.68 0.40 -32.22
C ASP A 675 -21.85 1.88 -32.54
N GLY A 676 -22.71 2.19 -33.51
CA GLY A 676 -22.91 3.55 -34.00
C GLY A 676 -23.48 4.49 -32.95
N ASP A 677 -24.38 4.00 -32.10
CA ASP A 677 -25.04 4.79 -31.06
C ASP A 677 -24.07 5.07 -29.89
N GLN A 678 -23.27 4.08 -29.50
CA GLN A 678 -22.29 4.22 -28.41
C GLN A 678 -21.21 5.27 -28.71
N TYR A 679 -20.76 5.35 -29.97
CA TYR A 679 -19.69 6.26 -30.40
C TYR A 679 -20.19 7.45 -31.23
N ALA A 680 -21.51 7.64 -31.30
CA ALA A 680 -22.16 8.70 -32.07
C ALA A 680 -21.70 8.77 -33.54
N LEU A 681 -21.47 7.62 -34.18
CA LEU A 681 -20.97 7.53 -35.55
C LEU A 681 -22.05 7.99 -36.55
N ALA A 682 -21.69 8.84 -37.51
CA ALA A 682 -22.59 9.15 -38.62
C ALA A 682 -22.90 7.91 -39.49
N ALA A 683 -24.18 7.67 -39.79
CA ALA A 683 -24.64 6.60 -40.67
C ALA A 683 -24.23 6.80 -42.13
N ASN A 684 -24.05 5.70 -42.87
CA ASN A 684 -23.65 5.69 -44.29
C ASN A 684 -22.43 6.56 -44.60
N THR A 685 -21.49 6.68 -43.66
CA THR A 685 -20.34 7.58 -43.74
C THR A 685 -19.06 6.76 -43.82
N SER A 686 -18.05 7.25 -44.56
CA SER A 686 -16.75 6.59 -44.70
C SER A 686 -15.83 6.94 -43.53
N TYR A 687 -15.30 5.91 -42.88
CA TYR A 687 -14.32 6.01 -41.80
C TYR A 687 -12.99 5.42 -42.25
N GLN A 688 -11.90 6.13 -41.98
CA GLN A 688 -10.54 5.70 -42.27
C GLN A 688 -9.97 5.01 -41.04
N ILE A 689 -9.47 3.79 -41.20
CA ILE A 689 -8.79 3.06 -40.12
C ILE A 689 -7.28 3.13 -40.37
N GLU A 690 -6.54 3.53 -39.35
CA GLU A 690 -5.08 3.58 -39.34
C GLU A 690 -4.51 2.79 -38.16
N LEU A 691 -3.34 2.20 -38.36
CA LEU A 691 -2.51 1.64 -37.29
C LEU A 691 -1.38 2.61 -36.99
N HIS A 692 -1.22 3.01 -35.73
CA HIS A 692 -0.30 4.05 -35.30
C HIS A 692 0.85 3.48 -34.46
N SER A 693 2.04 3.67 -35.01
CA SER A 693 3.39 3.68 -34.43
C SER A 693 4.26 4.51 -35.39
N ASP A 694 4.18 4.14 -36.67
CA ASP A 694 4.29 5.00 -37.85
C ASP A 694 2.93 4.87 -38.58
N PRO A 695 2.18 5.95 -38.86
CA PRO A 695 0.81 5.83 -39.36
C PRO A 695 0.67 5.02 -40.66
N ILE A 696 -0.02 3.88 -40.60
CA ILE A 696 -0.35 3.03 -41.76
C ILE A 696 -1.85 3.03 -42.00
N VAL A 697 -2.28 3.50 -43.17
CA VAL A 697 -3.69 3.44 -43.60
C VAL A 697 -4.07 2.00 -43.93
N LEU A 698 -4.99 1.43 -43.15
CA LEU A 698 -5.48 0.05 -43.29
C LEU A 698 -6.66 -0.05 -44.26
N GLY A 699 -7.39 1.05 -44.44
CA GLY A 699 -8.48 1.15 -45.40
C GLY A 699 -9.53 2.18 -45.00
N ALA A 700 -10.52 2.34 -45.88
CA ALA A 700 -11.73 3.11 -45.62
C ALA A 700 -12.95 2.17 -45.62
N PHE A 701 -13.79 2.30 -44.60
CA PHE A 701 -14.93 1.42 -44.35
C PHE A 701 -16.16 2.27 -44.09
N THR A 702 -17.33 1.85 -44.58
CA THR A 702 -18.56 2.63 -44.48
C THR A 702 -19.44 2.08 -43.36
N THR A 703 -19.96 2.96 -42.53
CA THR A 703 -20.98 2.60 -41.53
C THR A 703 -22.28 2.17 -42.19
N ASN A 704 -23.06 1.33 -41.51
CA ASN A 704 -24.38 0.90 -41.99
C ASN A 704 -25.43 2.04 -41.82
N THR A 705 -26.71 1.70 -42.01
CA THR A 705 -27.82 2.64 -41.84
C THR A 705 -28.05 3.09 -40.41
N ASP A 706 -27.59 2.30 -39.44
CA ASP A 706 -27.72 2.54 -38.00
C ASP A 706 -26.47 3.23 -37.43
N GLY A 707 -25.41 3.41 -38.23
CA GLY A 707 -24.15 4.02 -37.81
C GLY A 707 -23.07 3.01 -37.42
N ASP A 708 -23.37 1.71 -37.37
CA ASP A 708 -22.39 0.72 -36.95
C ASP A 708 -21.29 0.54 -37.99
N LEU A 709 -20.07 0.38 -37.51
CA LEU A 709 -18.91 0.08 -38.33
C LEU A 709 -18.52 -1.39 -38.17
N THR A 710 -18.39 -2.11 -39.27
CA THR A 710 -17.69 -3.41 -39.28
C THR A 710 -16.60 -3.37 -40.33
N ALA A 711 -15.36 -3.62 -39.91
CA ALA A 711 -14.19 -3.61 -40.78
C ALA A 711 -13.37 -4.88 -40.59
N ARG A 712 -12.68 -5.28 -41.67
CA ARG A 712 -11.77 -6.43 -41.65
C ARG A 712 -10.56 -6.11 -42.50
N PHE A 713 -9.39 -6.18 -41.92
CA PHE A 713 -8.12 -5.89 -42.59
C PHE A 713 -7.05 -6.93 -42.22
N ARG A 714 -6.01 -7.02 -43.05
CA ARG A 714 -4.83 -7.82 -42.73
C ARG A 714 -3.87 -6.94 -41.94
N VAL A 715 -3.42 -7.41 -40.78
CA VAL A 715 -2.45 -6.70 -39.94
C VAL A 715 -1.15 -6.53 -40.73
N PRO A 716 -0.65 -5.30 -40.94
CA PRO A 716 0.58 -5.05 -41.68
C PRO A 716 1.80 -5.57 -40.92
N SER A 717 2.93 -5.66 -41.61
CA SER A 717 4.22 -5.94 -40.97
C SER A 717 4.71 -4.65 -40.31
N VAL A 718 4.72 -4.64 -38.98
CA VAL A 718 5.23 -3.56 -38.12
C VAL A 718 6.08 -4.17 -37.02
N ASP A 719 6.84 -3.32 -36.32
CA ASP A 719 7.61 -3.76 -35.15
C ASP A 719 6.65 -4.32 -34.07
N PRO A 720 6.98 -5.46 -33.46
CA PRO A 720 6.16 -6.02 -32.40
C PRO A 720 6.04 -5.08 -31.21
N GLY A 721 4.88 -5.09 -30.56
CA GLY A 721 4.63 -4.24 -29.40
C GLY A 721 3.24 -3.62 -29.41
N PHE A 722 3.08 -2.55 -28.63
CA PHE A 722 1.83 -1.80 -28.56
C PHE A 722 1.71 -0.80 -29.70
N HIS A 723 0.53 -0.76 -30.29
CA HIS A 723 0.12 0.18 -31.34
C HIS A 723 -1.29 0.67 -31.01
N THR A 724 -1.69 1.79 -31.60
CA THR A 724 -3.07 2.27 -31.51
C THR A 724 -3.76 2.14 -32.87
N LEU A 725 -4.92 1.51 -32.90
CA LEU A 725 -5.84 1.60 -34.03
C LEU A 725 -6.64 2.89 -33.88
N HIS A 726 -6.57 3.77 -34.87
CA HIS A 726 -7.36 4.98 -34.96
C HIS A 726 -8.41 4.84 -36.05
N ILE A 727 -9.66 5.15 -35.72
CA ILE A 727 -10.79 5.15 -36.64
C ILE A 727 -11.29 6.60 -36.78
N TYR A 728 -10.87 7.24 -37.87
CA TYR A 728 -11.19 8.62 -38.18
C TYR A 728 -12.46 8.75 -39.00
N GLY A 729 -13.32 9.70 -38.63
CA GLY A 729 -14.50 10.05 -39.39
C GLY A 729 -15.21 11.24 -38.78
N THR A 730 -16.55 11.24 -38.85
CA THR A 730 -17.37 12.32 -38.29
C THR A 730 -18.52 11.79 -37.45
N ASN A 731 -18.79 12.42 -36.32
CA ASN A 731 -19.97 12.09 -35.53
C ASN A 731 -21.28 12.50 -36.24
N MET A 732 -22.43 12.17 -35.65
CA MET A 732 -23.77 12.51 -36.16
C MET A 732 -24.00 14.02 -36.37
N THR A 733 -23.20 14.89 -35.75
CA THR A 733 -23.27 16.36 -35.91
C THR A 733 -22.29 16.90 -36.96
N GLY A 734 -21.47 16.04 -37.56
CA GLY A 734 -20.47 16.40 -38.56
C GLY A 734 -19.11 16.85 -37.99
N GLN A 735 -18.89 16.74 -36.67
CA GLN A 735 -17.59 17.05 -36.06
C GLN A 735 -16.61 15.90 -36.30
N ALA A 736 -15.33 16.23 -36.49
CA ALA A 736 -14.28 15.24 -36.66
C ALA A 736 -14.07 14.44 -35.37
N ILE A 737 -14.02 13.11 -35.49
CA ILE A 737 -13.81 12.19 -34.36
C ILE A 737 -12.67 11.23 -34.61
N ASP A 738 -12.11 10.73 -33.52
CA ASP A 738 -11.10 9.68 -33.47
C ASP A 738 -11.50 8.64 -32.41
N VAL A 739 -12.04 7.53 -32.90
CA VAL A 739 -12.29 6.37 -32.04
C VAL A 739 -11.05 5.50 -32.06
N TYR A 740 -10.45 5.25 -30.89
CA TYR A 740 -9.17 4.56 -30.81
C TYR A 740 -9.19 3.33 -29.91
N LYS A 741 -8.36 2.35 -30.26
CA LYS A 741 -8.13 1.15 -29.46
C LYS A 741 -6.66 0.80 -29.47
N THR A 742 -6.06 0.70 -28.28
CA THR A 742 -4.73 0.14 -28.12
C THR A 742 -4.76 -1.37 -28.33
N ILE A 743 -3.86 -1.89 -29.17
CA ILE A 743 -3.67 -3.31 -29.45
C ILE A 743 -2.20 -3.68 -29.33
N TYR A 744 -1.91 -4.93 -29.01
CA TYR A 744 -0.58 -5.51 -29.14
C TYR A 744 -0.47 -6.21 -30.50
N VAL A 745 0.51 -5.81 -31.32
CA VAL A 745 0.82 -6.46 -32.59
C VAL A 745 1.99 -7.42 -32.36
N ALA A 746 1.73 -8.72 -32.46
CA ALA A 746 2.75 -9.76 -32.37
C ALA A 746 3.41 -10.06 -33.72
N ALA A 747 4.70 -10.40 -33.70
CA ALA A 747 5.42 -10.97 -34.85
C ALA A 747 4.77 -12.29 -35.28
N PHE A 748 4.66 -13.25 -34.35
CA PHE A 748 4.08 -14.57 -34.58
C PHE A 748 3.20 -15.02 -33.41
N ALA A 749 2.36 -16.03 -33.61
CA ALA A 749 1.46 -16.51 -32.57
C ALA A 749 2.16 -17.21 -31.39
N ASN A 750 3.42 -17.63 -31.58
CA ASN A 750 4.20 -18.44 -30.64
C ASN A 750 5.55 -17.82 -30.29
N ASP A 751 5.78 -16.58 -30.71
CA ASP A 751 6.99 -15.77 -30.60
C ASP A 751 6.51 -14.33 -30.84
N TYR A 752 6.06 -13.66 -29.78
CA TYR A 752 5.32 -12.41 -29.91
C TYR A 752 6.22 -11.23 -30.24
N ASP A 753 7.41 -11.15 -29.66
CA ASP A 753 8.38 -10.08 -29.89
C ASP A 753 9.32 -10.36 -31.08
N GLY A 754 9.35 -11.61 -31.58
CA GLY A 754 10.08 -11.97 -32.79
C GLY A 754 11.58 -12.14 -32.57
N ASP A 755 12.04 -12.30 -31.33
CA ASP A 755 13.47 -12.44 -30.99
C ASP A 755 14.03 -13.85 -31.33
N GLY A 756 13.15 -14.78 -31.72
CA GLY A 756 13.46 -16.16 -32.07
C GLY A 756 13.34 -17.15 -30.91
N ILE A 757 12.98 -16.69 -29.71
CA ILE A 757 12.66 -17.46 -28.52
C ILE A 757 11.13 -17.60 -28.47
N LYS A 758 10.64 -18.83 -28.30
CA LYS A 758 9.18 -19.04 -28.26
C LYS A 758 8.64 -18.59 -26.92
N ASN A 759 7.46 -17.98 -26.90
CA ASN A 759 6.77 -17.46 -25.70
C ASN A 759 6.78 -18.39 -24.47
N GLY A 760 6.72 -19.72 -24.66
CA GLY A 760 6.74 -20.68 -23.55
C GLY A 760 8.12 -20.92 -22.91
N TYR A 761 9.18 -20.42 -23.53
CA TYR A 761 10.57 -20.47 -23.07
C TYR A 761 11.17 -19.07 -22.88
N ASP A 762 10.42 -18.04 -23.23
CA ASP A 762 10.81 -16.64 -23.15
C ASP A 762 10.50 -16.10 -21.75
N ASN A 763 11.50 -15.45 -21.14
CA ASN A 763 11.39 -14.80 -19.83
C ASN A 763 10.75 -13.41 -19.93
N CYS A 764 10.62 -12.86 -21.15
CA CYS A 764 9.89 -11.64 -21.44
C CYS A 764 9.06 -11.75 -22.74
N PRO A 765 8.02 -12.61 -22.80
CA PRO A 765 7.39 -13.10 -24.04
C PRO A 765 6.85 -12.09 -25.04
N ALA A 766 6.78 -10.80 -24.71
CA ALA A 766 6.28 -9.78 -25.63
C ALA A 766 7.07 -8.47 -25.56
N PHE A 767 8.32 -8.53 -25.09
CA PHE A 767 9.24 -7.41 -25.21
C PHE A 767 10.69 -7.87 -25.28
N GLU A 768 11.52 -7.05 -25.94
CA GLU A 768 12.95 -7.29 -26.00
C GLU A 768 13.55 -7.43 -24.59
N GLN A 769 14.24 -8.55 -24.39
CA GLN A 769 14.95 -8.89 -23.16
C GLN A 769 16.16 -7.97 -22.98
N SER A 770 16.40 -7.51 -21.76
CA SER A 770 17.63 -6.79 -21.40
C SER A 770 18.85 -7.71 -21.32
N GLY A 771 18.61 -9.03 -21.19
CA GLY A 771 19.64 -10.02 -20.90
C GLY A 771 20.13 -9.97 -19.45
N GLN A 772 19.38 -9.27 -18.58
CA GLN A 772 19.63 -9.12 -17.16
C GLN A 772 18.45 -9.74 -16.41
N ASP A 773 18.79 -10.53 -15.40
CA ASP A 773 17.87 -11.21 -14.47
C ASP A 773 18.63 -11.17 -13.12
N ILE A 774 18.57 -10.00 -12.48
CA ILE A 774 19.39 -9.69 -11.31
C ILE A 774 18.96 -10.53 -10.10
N ASP A 775 17.67 -10.75 -9.96
CA ASP A 775 17.05 -11.48 -8.84
C ASP A 775 16.97 -13.00 -9.07
N LYS A 776 17.16 -13.45 -10.32
CA LYS A 776 17.24 -14.84 -10.78
C LYS A 776 15.92 -15.60 -10.69
N ASP A 777 14.80 -14.89 -10.83
CA ASP A 777 13.47 -15.49 -10.83
C ASP A 777 13.05 -16.08 -12.20
N LYS A 778 13.87 -15.82 -13.24
CA LYS A 778 13.69 -16.21 -14.64
C LYS A 778 12.64 -15.40 -15.40
N ILE A 779 12.29 -14.23 -14.90
CA ILE A 779 11.68 -13.13 -15.64
C ILE A 779 12.84 -12.18 -15.97
N ASP A 780 12.86 -11.62 -17.18
CA ASP A 780 13.90 -10.62 -17.50
C ASP A 780 13.58 -9.30 -16.79
N ASP A 781 14.60 -8.61 -16.28
CA ASP A 781 14.48 -7.33 -15.58
C ASP A 781 13.71 -6.29 -16.44
N ALA A 782 13.66 -6.44 -17.76
CA ALA A 782 12.95 -5.55 -18.66
C ALA A 782 11.40 -5.64 -18.57
N CYS A 783 10.86 -6.70 -17.98
CA CYS A 783 9.43 -6.85 -17.68
C CYS A 783 9.17 -7.48 -16.31
N ASP A 784 10.12 -7.32 -15.41
CA ASP A 784 9.98 -7.72 -14.03
C ASP A 784 9.65 -6.50 -13.15
N GLY A 785 8.65 -6.67 -12.28
CA GLY A 785 8.32 -5.69 -11.25
C GLY A 785 9.33 -5.67 -10.09
N PHE A 786 10.15 -6.71 -9.95
CA PHE A 786 11.03 -6.93 -8.80
C PHE A 786 12.49 -7.19 -9.19
N ILE A 787 13.10 -6.24 -9.90
CA ILE A 787 14.48 -6.34 -10.42
C ILE A 787 15.54 -6.74 -9.36
N ASP A 788 15.33 -6.48 -8.08
CA ASP A 788 16.26 -6.85 -7.00
C ASP A 788 15.77 -7.98 -6.07
N ARG A 789 14.59 -8.58 -6.32
CA ARG A 789 14.00 -9.58 -5.41
C ARG A 789 13.04 -10.59 -6.06
N ALA A 790 13.46 -11.86 -6.12
CA ALA A 790 12.64 -12.94 -6.65
C ALA A 790 11.25 -13.06 -5.98
N PRO A 791 10.12 -13.04 -6.72
CA PRO A 791 8.83 -13.43 -6.20
C PRO A 791 8.89 -14.88 -5.72
N GLY A 792 8.62 -15.11 -4.43
CA GLY A 792 8.80 -16.44 -3.84
C GLY A 792 7.74 -17.44 -4.34
N GLU A 793 8.11 -18.30 -5.28
CA GLU A 793 7.29 -19.46 -5.69
C GLU A 793 7.44 -20.64 -4.71
N GLY A 794 6.46 -20.86 -3.83
CA GLY A 794 6.40 -22.03 -2.94
C GLY A 794 5.93 -23.32 -3.63
N ARG A 795 6.32 -24.49 -3.07
CA ARG A 795 5.84 -25.81 -3.51
C ARG A 795 5.53 -26.72 -2.32
N ILE A 796 4.39 -27.39 -2.35
CA ILE A 796 4.01 -28.41 -1.36
C ILE A 796 3.94 -29.77 -2.04
N ALA A 797 4.63 -30.77 -1.48
CA ALA A 797 4.66 -32.12 -2.05
C ALA A 797 4.62 -33.21 -0.99
N GLY A 798 3.94 -34.30 -1.30
CA GLY A 798 3.89 -35.47 -0.43
C GLY A 798 3.71 -36.75 -1.22
N THR A 799 3.55 -37.85 -0.51
CA THR A 799 3.27 -39.16 -1.08
C THR A 799 2.09 -39.78 -0.34
N VAL A 800 1.14 -40.35 -1.09
CA VAL A 800 0.16 -41.30 -0.55
C VAL A 800 0.70 -42.70 -0.77
N TYR A 801 0.64 -43.54 0.26
CA TYR A 801 1.15 -44.92 0.22
C TYR A 801 0.28 -45.89 1.03
N GLU A 802 0.37 -47.17 0.69
CA GLU A 802 -0.27 -48.27 1.39
C GLU A 802 0.51 -48.61 2.66
N ASP A 803 -0.11 -48.39 3.81
CA ASP A 803 0.43 -48.67 5.14
C ASP A 803 -0.02 -50.07 5.60
N VAL A 804 0.82 -51.07 5.33
CA VAL A 804 0.45 -52.48 5.50
C VAL A 804 0.35 -52.85 6.98
N ASN A 805 1.14 -52.20 7.85
CA ASN A 805 1.19 -52.50 9.28
C ASN A 805 0.36 -51.55 10.15
N GLY A 806 -0.20 -50.49 9.56
CA GLY A 806 -1.12 -49.54 10.19
C GLY A 806 -0.45 -48.55 11.14
N ASP A 807 0.87 -48.37 11.07
CA ASP A 807 1.63 -47.54 12.01
C ASP A 807 1.68 -46.04 11.63
N GLY A 808 1.21 -45.67 10.44
CA GLY A 808 1.14 -44.30 9.93
C GLY A 808 2.50 -43.73 9.52
N ARG A 809 3.54 -44.56 9.39
CA ARG A 809 4.90 -44.16 9.00
C ARG A 809 5.33 -44.94 7.77
N LYS A 810 5.98 -44.26 6.82
CA LYS A 810 6.36 -44.91 5.57
C LYS A 810 7.57 -45.82 5.77
N GLN A 811 7.43 -47.12 5.53
CA GLN A 811 8.57 -48.04 5.45
C GLN A 811 8.97 -48.35 4.00
N LYS A 812 10.19 -48.89 3.84
CA LYS A 812 10.75 -49.23 2.52
C LYS A 812 9.94 -50.29 1.76
N THR A 813 9.19 -51.13 2.46
CA THR A 813 8.37 -52.21 1.91
C THR A 813 6.97 -51.76 1.48
N GLU A 814 6.58 -50.53 1.81
CA GLU A 814 5.24 -49.99 1.56
C GLU A 814 5.16 -49.29 0.22
N LEU A 815 4.12 -49.65 -0.55
CA LEU A 815 3.99 -49.23 -1.93
C LEU A 815 3.27 -47.88 -2.03
N PRO A 816 3.74 -46.97 -2.89
CA PRO A 816 3.02 -45.74 -3.21
C PRO A 816 1.69 -46.01 -3.93
N THR A 817 0.68 -45.17 -3.70
CA THR A 817 -0.68 -45.33 -4.25
C THR A 817 -0.98 -44.25 -5.27
N ALA A 818 -1.10 -44.61 -6.56
CA ALA A 818 -1.36 -43.69 -7.66
C ALA A 818 -2.86 -43.33 -7.81
N GLY A 819 -3.16 -42.17 -8.38
CA GLY A 819 -4.53 -41.72 -8.65
C GLY A 819 -5.33 -41.29 -7.41
N TRP A 820 -4.67 -41.07 -6.28
CA TRP A 820 -5.30 -40.68 -5.02
C TRP A 820 -5.49 -39.17 -4.95
N GLY A 821 -6.70 -38.71 -4.64
CA GLY A 821 -7.03 -37.29 -4.56
C GLY A 821 -6.49 -36.63 -3.30
N VAL A 822 -5.90 -35.44 -3.46
CA VAL A 822 -5.37 -34.60 -2.39
C VAL A 822 -5.84 -33.18 -2.61
N ASN A 823 -6.43 -32.60 -1.58
CA ASN A 823 -6.96 -31.24 -1.57
C ASN A 823 -6.07 -30.33 -0.74
N LEU A 824 -5.92 -29.10 -1.22
CA LEU A 824 -5.19 -28.01 -0.59
C LEU A 824 -6.19 -26.96 -0.15
N TYR A 825 -6.01 -26.47 1.07
CA TYR A 825 -6.78 -25.41 1.68
C TYR A 825 -5.85 -24.32 2.20
N ASP A 826 -6.33 -23.10 2.35
CA ASP A 826 -5.58 -22.00 3.00
C ASP A 826 -5.72 -22.07 4.54
N GLU A 827 -5.14 -21.11 5.25
CA GLU A 827 -5.16 -21.05 6.72
C GLU A 827 -6.55 -20.82 7.32
N GLN A 828 -7.52 -20.41 6.49
CA GLN A 828 -8.93 -20.26 6.85
C GLN A 828 -9.79 -21.47 6.43
N TRP A 829 -9.18 -22.55 5.93
CA TRP A 829 -9.85 -23.76 5.40
C TRP A 829 -10.65 -23.57 4.10
N ASN A 830 -10.37 -22.51 3.32
CA ASN A 830 -10.94 -22.36 1.99
C ASN A 830 -10.21 -23.24 0.98
N PHE A 831 -10.94 -23.82 0.03
CA PHE A 831 -10.36 -24.71 -0.98
C PHE A 831 -9.48 -23.91 -1.95
N VAL A 832 -8.21 -24.29 -2.06
CA VAL A 832 -7.21 -23.66 -2.94
C VAL A 832 -7.06 -24.45 -4.23
N ALA A 833 -6.83 -25.76 -4.12
CA ALA A 833 -6.57 -26.61 -5.28
C ALA A 833 -6.78 -28.09 -4.95
N THR A 834 -6.93 -28.92 -5.99
CA THR A 834 -6.86 -30.38 -5.87
C THR A 834 -5.85 -30.94 -6.85
N THR A 835 -5.25 -32.07 -6.48
CA THR A 835 -4.36 -32.82 -7.35
C THR A 835 -4.50 -34.31 -7.07
N ASN A 836 -4.10 -35.14 -8.03
CA ASN A 836 -4.04 -36.59 -7.83
C ASN A 836 -2.59 -37.04 -7.74
N THR A 837 -2.34 -38.09 -6.96
CA THR A 837 -1.02 -38.71 -6.96
C THR A 837 -0.67 -39.27 -8.34
N GLY A 838 0.59 -39.09 -8.74
CA GLY A 838 1.08 -39.45 -10.07
C GLY A 838 0.87 -40.92 -10.41
N ALA A 839 0.58 -41.18 -11.69
CA ALA A 839 0.44 -42.52 -12.25
C ALA A 839 1.67 -43.40 -11.99
N TYR A 840 1.46 -44.72 -11.94
CA TYR A 840 2.51 -45.71 -11.61
C TYR A 840 3.78 -45.59 -12.45
N GLU A 841 3.66 -45.11 -13.68
CA GLU A 841 4.74 -45.05 -14.68
C GLU A 841 5.60 -43.77 -14.61
N VAL A 842 5.14 -42.71 -13.92
CA VAL A 842 5.80 -41.39 -13.93
C VAL A 842 6.35 -40.99 -12.57
N ASN A 843 5.52 -40.99 -11.53
CA ASN A 843 5.88 -40.62 -10.16
C ASN A 843 4.87 -41.25 -9.18
N PRO A 844 4.92 -42.58 -8.97
CA PRO A 844 3.90 -43.31 -8.24
C PRO A 844 3.69 -42.73 -6.85
N GLY A 845 2.42 -42.45 -6.52
CA GLY A 845 1.98 -42.00 -5.20
C GLY A 845 2.35 -40.57 -4.82
N LYS A 846 3.11 -39.83 -5.65
CA LYS A 846 3.50 -38.46 -5.32
C LYS A 846 2.46 -37.45 -5.78
N TYR A 847 2.15 -36.48 -4.95
CA TYR A 847 1.37 -35.30 -5.32
C TYR A 847 2.23 -34.04 -5.20
N LEU A 848 1.87 -33.00 -5.97
CA LEU A 848 2.58 -31.71 -5.99
C LEU A 848 1.58 -30.58 -6.21
N PHE A 849 1.68 -29.57 -5.36
CA PHE A 849 1.15 -28.23 -5.57
C PHE A 849 2.34 -27.29 -5.83
N ASN A 850 2.29 -26.54 -6.91
CA ASN A 850 3.33 -25.62 -7.34
C ASN A 850 2.79 -24.19 -7.45
N LYS A 851 3.69 -23.20 -7.51
CA LYS A 851 3.36 -21.78 -7.63
C LYS A 851 2.46 -21.28 -6.49
N LEU A 852 2.78 -21.70 -5.27
CA LEU A 852 2.06 -21.27 -4.09
C LEU A 852 2.65 -19.97 -3.57
N TYR A 853 1.80 -19.00 -3.31
CA TYR A 853 2.17 -17.76 -2.65
C TYR A 853 2.54 -18.01 -1.19
N TRP A 854 3.03 -16.96 -0.53
CA TRP A 854 3.32 -17.01 0.89
C TRP A 854 2.01 -17.15 1.67
N GLY A 855 2.03 -17.98 2.70
CA GLY A 855 0.84 -18.29 3.46
C GLY A 855 0.91 -19.66 4.13
N THR A 856 -0.01 -19.89 5.06
CA THR A 856 -0.22 -21.22 5.64
C THR A 856 -1.30 -21.96 4.84
N TYR A 857 -1.04 -23.23 4.59
CA TYR A 857 -1.89 -24.13 3.83
C TYR A 857 -2.17 -25.41 4.62
N TYR A 858 -3.37 -25.96 4.47
CA TYR A 858 -3.75 -27.27 4.97
C TYR A 858 -3.94 -28.26 3.83
N ILE A 859 -3.36 -29.44 3.94
CA ILE A 859 -3.39 -30.49 2.94
C ILE A 859 -4.17 -31.66 3.50
N CYS A 860 -5.26 -32.04 2.85
CA CYS A 860 -6.12 -33.14 3.24
C CYS A 860 -6.18 -34.17 2.10
N GLU A 861 -6.14 -35.46 2.42
CA GLU A 861 -6.41 -36.48 1.41
C GLU A 861 -7.91 -36.76 1.30
N VAL A 862 -8.33 -37.16 0.11
CA VAL A 862 -9.69 -37.63 -0.15
C VAL A 862 -9.80 -39.08 0.30
N SER A 863 -10.82 -39.40 1.10
CA SER A 863 -11.08 -40.77 1.57
C SER A 863 -11.51 -41.67 0.41
N GLN A 864 -11.00 -42.92 0.38
CA GLN A 864 -11.40 -43.92 -0.63
C GLN A 864 -12.14 -45.10 0.01
N SER A 865 -13.16 -45.58 -0.68
CA SER A 865 -13.90 -46.79 -0.26
C SER A 865 -12.97 -48.01 -0.24
N GLY A 866 -13.06 -48.83 0.81
CA GLY A 866 -12.20 -50.01 1.00
C GLY A 866 -10.84 -49.70 1.62
N TRP A 867 -10.58 -48.45 2.02
CA TRP A 867 -9.35 -48.03 2.66
C TRP A 867 -9.61 -47.32 3.98
N GLN A 868 -8.68 -47.49 4.92
CA GLN A 868 -8.68 -46.79 6.20
C GLN A 868 -7.46 -45.87 6.28
N HIS A 869 -7.70 -44.59 6.56
CA HIS A 869 -6.63 -43.63 6.85
C HIS A 869 -5.90 -43.99 8.14
N THR A 870 -4.59 -44.17 8.04
CA THR A 870 -3.69 -44.51 9.14
C THR A 870 -2.63 -43.44 9.41
N GLY A 871 -2.60 -42.31 8.69
CA GLY A 871 -1.68 -41.23 9.03
C GLY A 871 -1.82 -40.00 8.15
N PRO A 872 -1.88 -38.78 8.72
CA PRO A 872 -1.58 -38.45 10.13
C PRO A 872 -2.72 -38.75 11.14
N LYS A 873 -2.38 -39.12 12.39
CA LYS A 873 -3.35 -39.58 13.42
C LYS A 873 -3.67 -38.59 14.55
N GLN A 874 -2.91 -37.51 14.71
CA GLN A 874 -3.07 -36.54 15.81
C GLN A 874 -2.48 -35.18 15.45
N VAL A 875 -2.99 -34.12 16.08
CA VAL A 875 -2.44 -32.77 15.98
C VAL A 875 -1.03 -32.75 16.56
N VAL A 876 -0.07 -32.28 15.78
CA VAL A 876 1.32 -32.05 16.19
C VAL A 876 1.63 -30.60 15.89
N GLU A 877 2.02 -29.85 16.92
CA GLU A 877 2.25 -28.41 16.86
C GLU A 877 3.18 -28.05 15.68
N GLY A 878 2.64 -27.29 14.72
CA GLY A 878 3.37 -26.82 13.53
C GLY A 878 3.42 -27.75 12.31
N SER A 879 2.73 -28.90 12.29
CA SER A 879 2.75 -29.79 11.10
C SER A 879 1.48 -30.56 10.77
N VAL A 880 0.60 -30.83 11.74
CA VAL A 880 -0.67 -31.54 11.53
C VAL A 880 -1.79 -30.84 12.29
N VAL A 881 -2.93 -30.65 11.64
CA VAL A 881 -4.12 -29.99 12.18
C VAL A 881 -5.36 -30.89 12.08
N GLN A 882 -6.36 -30.62 12.90
CA GLN A 882 -7.66 -31.28 12.79
C GLN A 882 -8.41 -30.75 11.56
N ASN A 883 -8.97 -31.65 10.74
CA ASN A 883 -9.68 -31.27 9.54
C ASN A 883 -10.92 -30.44 9.89
N SER A 884 -10.92 -29.18 9.44
CA SER A 884 -12.05 -28.26 9.56
C SER A 884 -12.55 -27.82 8.18
N SER A 885 -12.18 -28.57 7.13
CA SER A 885 -12.58 -28.27 5.75
C SER A 885 -14.08 -28.45 5.55
N PRO A 886 -14.67 -27.76 4.56
CA PRO A 886 -16.04 -28.01 4.13
C PRO A 886 -16.32 -29.46 3.72
N ASN A 887 -15.27 -30.22 3.39
CA ASN A 887 -15.33 -31.61 2.93
C ASN A 887 -14.92 -32.62 4.02
N MET A 888 -14.92 -32.26 5.30
CA MET A 888 -14.45 -33.12 6.40
C MET A 888 -15.11 -34.52 6.48
N GLY A 889 -16.28 -34.72 5.87
CA GLY A 889 -16.95 -36.02 5.77
C GLY A 889 -16.48 -36.92 4.63
N ALA A 890 -15.70 -36.40 3.68
CA ALA A 890 -15.16 -37.10 2.51
C ALA A 890 -13.62 -37.10 2.48
N GLU A 891 -12.97 -36.58 3.51
CA GLU A 891 -11.52 -36.39 3.61
C GLU A 891 -10.95 -36.99 4.89
N SER A 892 -9.62 -37.02 5.01
CA SER A 892 -8.93 -37.44 6.23
C SER A 892 -9.33 -36.57 7.43
N GLN A 893 -9.51 -37.18 8.60
CA GLN A 893 -9.83 -36.48 9.86
C GLN A 893 -8.74 -35.48 10.29
N TYR A 894 -7.50 -35.71 9.87
CA TYR A 894 -6.37 -34.83 10.12
C TYR A 894 -5.72 -34.46 8.81
N CYS A 895 -5.26 -33.22 8.72
CA CYS A 895 -4.62 -32.65 7.55
C CYS A 895 -3.21 -32.17 7.92
N HIS A 896 -2.32 -32.11 6.95
CA HIS A 896 -1.00 -31.54 7.14
C HIS A 896 -1.07 -30.02 7.06
N GLN A 897 -0.27 -29.31 7.84
CA GLN A 897 -0.05 -27.87 7.70
C GLN A 897 1.29 -27.63 7.00
N ALA A 898 1.33 -26.69 6.06
CA ALA A 898 2.58 -26.21 5.45
C ALA A 898 2.53 -24.69 5.34
N THR A 899 3.60 -24.01 5.74
CA THR A 899 3.70 -22.55 5.61
C THR A 899 4.77 -22.23 4.58
N ILE A 900 4.39 -21.46 3.56
CA ILE A 900 5.29 -20.84 2.59
C ILE A 900 5.60 -19.44 3.10
N GLN A 901 6.88 -19.08 3.20
CA GLN A 901 7.32 -17.78 3.70
C GLN A 901 8.35 -17.17 2.75
N ASP A 902 8.49 -15.86 2.87
CA ASP A 902 9.57 -15.08 2.29
C ASP A 902 10.96 -15.72 2.51
N GLY A 903 11.72 -15.90 1.43
CA GLY A 903 13.00 -16.62 1.38
C GLY A 903 12.95 -18.08 0.91
N THR A 904 11.76 -18.67 0.72
CA THR A 904 11.62 -20.02 0.12
C THR A 904 11.91 -19.98 -1.37
N THR A 905 13.10 -20.40 -1.81
CA THR A 905 13.41 -20.51 -3.25
C THR A 905 12.46 -21.51 -3.94
N ALA A 906 12.28 -21.41 -5.26
CA ALA A 906 11.49 -22.35 -6.08
C ALA A 906 11.89 -23.84 -5.96
N GLN A 907 12.97 -24.15 -5.23
CA GLN A 907 13.43 -25.50 -4.90
C GLN A 907 13.00 -26.02 -3.51
N GLU A 908 12.55 -25.17 -2.60
CA GLU A 908 12.11 -25.59 -1.26
C GLU A 908 10.71 -26.21 -1.32
N ARG A 909 10.70 -27.53 -1.53
CA ARG A 909 9.51 -28.34 -1.34
C ARG A 909 9.23 -28.46 0.16
N ALA A 910 8.03 -28.07 0.60
CA ALA A 910 7.45 -28.64 1.82
C ALA A 910 7.22 -30.15 1.57
N THR A 911 8.25 -30.96 1.80
CA THR A 911 8.24 -32.41 1.62
C THR A 911 7.83 -33.12 2.91
N GLY A 912 7.33 -34.35 2.77
CA GLY A 912 7.01 -35.20 3.92
C GLY A 912 5.58 -35.03 4.45
N ARG A 913 4.71 -34.31 3.73
CA ARG A 913 3.26 -34.28 3.97
C ARG A 913 2.59 -35.56 3.45
N ASN A 914 3.08 -36.70 3.91
CA ASN A 914 2.65 -37.99 3.37
C ASN A 914 1.35 -38.44 4.03
N PHE A 915 0.53 -39.16 3.26
CA PHE A 915 -0.64 -39.83 3.78
C PHE A 915 -0.48 -41.33 3.72
N ALA A 916 -0.96 -42.00 4.76
CA ALA A 916 -0.84 -43.43 4.97
C ALA A 916 -2.25 -44.04 4.99
N ASN A 917 -2.47 -45.08 4.18
CA ASN A 917 -3.76 -45.75 4.09
C ASN A 917 -3.58 -47.27 4.14
N GLN A 918 -4.34 -47.96 4.97
CA GLN A 918 -4.37 -49.42 5.04
C GLN A 918 -5.60 -49.95 4.31
N ALA A 919 -5.42 -50.95 3.45
CA ALA A 919 -6.55 -51.62 2.81
C ALA A 919 -7.38 -52.36 3.87
N LEU A 920 -8.70 -52.17 3.85
CA LEU A 920 -9.62 -52.92 4.69
C LEU A 920 -9.73 -54.33 4.08
N THR A 921 -9.16 -55.33 4.75
CA THR A 921 -9.39 -56.73 4.36
C THR A 921 -10.86 -57.06 4.57
N GLU A 922 -11.56 -57.49 3.51
CA GLU A 922 -12.91 -58.06 3.61
C GLU A 922 -12.98 -59.28 4.54
#